data_AF-A0A5E5PKT6-F1
#
_entry.id   AF-A0A5E5PKT6-F1
#
_cell.length_a   1.000
_cell.length_b   1.000
_cell.length_c   1.000
_cell.angle_alpha   90.00
_cell.angle_beta   90.00
_cell.angle_gamma   90.00
#
_symmetry.space_group_name_H-M   'P 1'
#
loop_
_entity.id
_entity.type
_entity.pdbx_description
1 polymer ?
#
loop_
_entity_poly.entity_id
_entity_poly.type
_entity_poly.pdbx_seq_one_letter_code
_entity_poly.pdbx_strand_id
1 'polypeptide(L)'
;NSGIVNLGDLEFVERSNKIHIEKLLNGLPIVLGEYNAPTEGAKCTLYNSSGVALGTASTGGNGQVNLVGVMNIPAGLVTMTCTGGTYTDEATQTNISAPAELRAATIYSGTGSLTILASPLSEVAYQMADTNNGDRTVIATDIMQLNTAVATAFGVLNGINIISTIPSNANAGPVANDDAGKFGATLAIISQMAATSGKTATEVIIVLKDAIKNKTLSAELSSAMSAFQRGVSVAAGKTSIKGNVDNVFGLLVDRAILKISLYNGEGDPVPTVRDYEDIGINSVAEKNIKIKNLRIAAEKDRTKKDSISEIRDIISFQSKASFKINLIAVASVAEKDAFTSPTPTLTGADRVGAVTWAFSTKGGSGKDASMFTISATTGVISMSKRDYENPLDEDMNNVYEVTIIATDSDKNTASKDLKVTVTDVHEFVSGEFSFGGVTYKTVHSPNTNRVWLDRNLGASQVAKSRSDQKSYGDLYQWGRAYDQHEKRTSGTSSTQFTSLENTGVNNGPFIIGHSDWTSADSAGKEREKSWGKPGGGLCPAPFKIPSMEELKAEMTATNITNAATAFSSFLKIPSAGYRAMSSGVVHTNSSVLLWTRSPVPTPSAGDIEAHYFIASNTAASFHTMNRSFGLSIRCISINDPIPPSD
;
A
#
# COMPACT_ATOMS: atom_id res chain seq x y z
N ASN A 1 -40.69 -17.61 62.01
CA ASN A 1 -40.58 -17.58 60.54
C ASN A 1 -41.70 -16.72 60.00
N SER A 2 -41.50 -15.56 59.38
CA SER A 2 -40.33 -14.99 58.70
C SER A 2 -40.54 -13.48 58.61
N GLY A 3 -39.76 -12.69 59.36
CA GLY A 3 -39.95 -11.24 59.49
C GLY A 3 -38.68 -10.49 59.86
N ILE A 4 -37.52 -10.92 59.35
CA ILE A 4 -36.26 -10.19 59.50
C ILE A 4 -35.81 -9.84 58.08
N VAL A 5 -35.79 -8.54 57.77
CA VAL A 5 -35.16 -7.98 56.56
C VAL A 5 -33.67 -7.85 56.86
N ASN A 6 -32.82 -8.39 55.99
CA ASN A 6 -31.37 -8.30 56.17
C ASN A 6 -30.85 -6.99 55.58
N LEU A 7 -29.83 -6.42 56.22
CA LEU A 7 -29.16 -5.18 55.79
C LEU A 7 -28.54 -5.25 54.39
N GLY A 8 -28.46 -6.44 53.77
CA GLY A 8 -28.05 -6.63 52.37
C GLY A 8 -29.17 -6.43 51.34
N ASP A 9 -30.44 -6.28 51.76
CA ASP A 9 -31.60 -6.12 50.89
C ASP A 9 -31.92 -4.64 50.58
N LEU A 10 -31.04 -3.71 50.97
CA LEU A 10 -31.20 -2.26 50.76
C LEU A 10 -30.16 -1.75 49.75
N GLU A 11 -30.60 -1.35 48.56
CA GLU A 11 -29.74 -0.64 47.60
C GLU A 11 -29.46 0.79 48.07
N PHE A 12 -28.19 1.19 48.01
CA PHE A 12 -27.74 2.54 48.37
C PHE A 12 -28.29 3.58 47.38
N VAL A 13 -29.10 4.51 47.88
CA VAL A 13 -29.41 5.77 47.18
C VAL A 13 -28.74 6.91 47.94
N GLU A 14 -27.70 7.50 47.35
CA GLU A 14 -27.11 8.74 47.86
C GLU A 14 -28.14 9.88 47.80
N ARG A 15 -28.26 10.62 48.91
CA ARG A 15 -28.12 12.09 49.01
C ARG A 15 -28.65 12.57 50.36
N SER A 16 -27.80 13.21 51.15
CA SER A 16 -28.19 14.45 51.84
C SER A 16 -26.99 15.18 52.42
N ASN A 17 -26.86 16.44 52.00
CA ASN A 17 -25.99 17.47 52.56
C ASN A 17 -26.01 17.50 54.09
N LYS A 18 -24.85 17.25 54.71
CA LYS A 18 -24.50 17.73 56.05
C LYS A 18 -23.00 18.02 56.08
N ILE A 19 -22.68 19.23 56.54
CA ILE A 19 -21.36 19.79 56.84
C ILE A 19 -20.31 18.70 57.04
N HIS A 20 -19.40 18.57 56.08
CA HIS A 20 -18.25 17.70 56.25
C HIS A 20 -17.31 18.41 57.23
N ILE A 21 -17.37 18.01 58.49
CA ILE A 21 -16.21 18.14 59.36
C ILE A 21 -15.18 17.18 58.73
N GLU A 22 -14.27 17.72 57.91
CA GLU A 22 -13.05 17.03 57.51
C GLU A 22 -12.21 16.84 58.76
N LYS A 23 -12.63 15.87 59.57
CA LYS A 23 -11.76 15.24 60.54
C LYS A 23 -10.75 14.51 59.67
N LEU A 24 -9.53 15.04 59.58
CA LEU A 24 -8.32 14.27 59.25
C LEU A 24 -8.25 13.13 60.28
N LEU A 25 -9.02 12.08 60.03
CA LEU A 25 -9.17 10.90 60.86
C LEU A 25 -7.91 10.06 60.67
N ASN A 26 -6.98 10.23 61.62
CA ASN A 26 -5.96 9.26 62.02
C ASN A 26 -5.30 8.46 60.89
N GLY A 27 -4.21 9.01 60.36
CA GLY A 27 -3.24 8.25 59.56
C GLY A 27 -2.74 9.03 58.37
N LEU A 28 -1.58 9.66 58.52
CA LEU A 28 -0.77 10.04 57.36
C LEU A 28 -0.04 8.79 56.88
N PRO A 29 -0.23 8.31 55.64
CA PRO A 29 0.55 7.21 55.11
C PRO A 29 1.99 7.69 54.95
N ILE A 30 2.80 7.38 55.94
CA ILE A 30 4.24 7.57 55.91
C ILE A 30 4.83 6.18 55.81
N VAL A 31 5.66 5.97 54.80
CA VAL A 31 6.30 4.68 54.56
C VAL A 31 7.82 4.89 54.64
N LEU A 32 8.53 3.92 55.19
CA LEU A 32 9.98 3.84 55.16
C LEU A 32 10.37 2.62 54.32
N GLY A 33 11.06 2.85 53.20
CA GLY A 33 11.44 1.81 52.24
C GLY A 33 12.93 1.86 51.97
N GLU A 34 13.68 0.89 52.48
CA GLU A 34 15.14 1.02 52.56
C GLU A 34 15.88 -0.21 52.06
N TYR A 35 15.31 -1.07 51.21
CA TYR A 35 15.46 -0.84 49.78
C TYR A 35 14.57 -1.83 49.02
N ASN A 36 13.29 -1.78 49.41
CA ASN A 36 12.14 -2.54 48.94
C ASN A 36 11.56 -3.59 49.91
N ALA A 37 11.76 -3.36 51.22
CA ALA A 37 11.14 -4.07 52.33
C ALA A 37 10.63 -3.08 53.39
N PRO A 38 9.58 -3.45 54.13
CA PRO A 38 9.14 -2.73 55.32
C PRO A 38 10.26 -2.53 56.35
N THR A 39 10.59 -1.29 56.70
CA THR A 39 11.43 -1.01 57.87
C THR A 39 10.56 -0.97 59.12
N GLU A 40 10.82 -1.84 60.10
CA GLU A 40 10.10 -1.90 61.38
C GLU A 40 10.87 -1.17 62.50
N GLY A 41 10.16 -0.43 63.35
CA GLY A 41 10.72 0.20 64.55
C GLY A 41 11.49 1.51 64.32
N ALA A 42 11.52 2.03 63.10
CA ALA A 42 12.14 3.31 62.80
C ALA A 42 11.31 4.47 63.35
N LYS A 43 11.95 5.42 64.04
CA LYS A 43 11.26 6.59 64.60
C LYS A 43 11.20 7.72 63.57
N CYS A 44 10.01 8.06 63.12
CA CYS A 44 9.77 9.05 62.07
C CYS A 44 9.07 10.30 62.63
N THR A 45 9.63 11.48 62.36
CA THR A 45 9.09 12.78 62.80
C THR A 45 8.81 13.68 61.60
N LEU A 46 7.58 14.19 61.52
CA LEU A 46 7.14 15.15 60.51
C LEU A 46 7.37 16.58 61.01
N TYR A 47 7.90 17.46 60.16
CA TYR A 47 8.17 18.86 60.48
C TYR A 47 7.52 19.80 59.46
N ASN A 48 7.02 20.95 59.93
CA ASN A 48 6.51 22.02 59.06
C ASN A 48 7.63 22.90 58.49
N SER A 49 7.29 23.94 57.72
CA SER A 49 8.25 24.84 57.08
C SER A 49 9.17 25.56 58.08
N SER A 50 8.68 25.84 59.29
CA SER A 50 9.45 26.45 60.38
C SER A 50 10.34 25.47 61.16
N GLY A 51 10.34 24.18 60.79
CA GLY A 51 11.11 23.14 61.50
C GLY A 51 10.46 22.68 62.81
N VAL A 52 9.19 23.01 63.05
CA VAL A 52 8.45 22.54 64.22
C VAL A 52 7.94 21.13 63.95
N ALA A 53 8.20 20.22 64.89
CA ALA A 53 7.69 18.85 64.83
C ALA A 53 6.15 18.87 64.96
N LEU A 54 5.48 18.31 63.96
CA LEU A 54 4.02 18.15 63.91
C LEU A 54 3.57 16.85 64.58
N GLY A 55 4.40 15.80 64.49
CA GLY A 55 4.13 14.51 65.12
C GLY A 55 5.27 13.53 64.91
N THR A 56 5.39 12.57 65.84
CA THR A 56 6.39 11.51 65.80
C THR A 56 5.74 10.17 66.13
N ALA A 57 6.04 9.13 65.37
CA ALA A 57 5.72 7.75 65.73
C ALA A 57 6.70 6.77 65.07
N SER A 58 6.62 5.50 65.47
CA SER A 58 7.48 4.44 64.92
C SER A 58 6.79 3.68 63.79
N THR A 59 7.57 3.17 62.84
CA THR A 59 7.07 2.32 61.76
C THR A 59 6.61 0.96 62.31
N GLY A 60 5.45 0.49 61.84
CA GLY A 60 4.96 -0.86 62.10
C GLY A 60 5.56 -1.91 61.16
N GLY A 61 5.16 -3.17 61.29
CA GLY A 61 5.68 -4.29 60.48
C GLY A 61 5.41 -4.21 58.96
N ASN A 62 4.61 -3.24 58.51
CA ASN A 62 4.41 -2.92 57.08
C ASN A 62 5.19 -1.67 56.63
N GLY A 63 6.07 -1.14 57.48
CA GLY A 63 6.89 0.03 57.20
C GLY A 63 6.11 1.34 57.30
N GLN A 64 4.81 1.28 57.66
CA GLN A 64 3.96 2.45 57.74
C GLN A 64 3.95 3.06 59.15
N VAL A 65 3.80 4.37 59.23
CA VAL A 65 3.63 5.12 60.48
C VAL A 65 2.24 5.74 60.53
N ASN A 66 1.60 5.69 61.69
CA ASN A 66 0.37 6.45 61.95
C ASN A 66 0.68 7.58 62.94
N LEU A 67 0.75 8.82 62.44
CA LEU A 67 0.91 10.01 63.27
C LEU A 67 -0.44 10.41 63.89
N VAL A 68 -0.70 9.94 65.10
CA VAL A 68 -1.90 10.29 65.87
C VAL A 68 -1.80 11.72 66.38
N GLY A 69 -2.85 12.53 66.18
CA GLY A 69 -2.94 13.89 66.72
C GLY A 69 -2.46 15.02 65.81
N VAL A 70 -2.05 14.73 64.57
CA VAL A 70 -1.71 15.76 63.57
C VAL A 70 -2.99 16.30 62.95
N MET A 71 -3.51 17.42 63.49
CA MET A 71 -4.82 17.97 63.07
C MET A 71 -4.74 18.99 61.94
N ASN A 72 -3.59 19.66 61.73
CA ASN A 72 -3.40 20.64 60.66
C ASN A 72 -1.94 20.64 60.19
N ILE A 73 -1.73 20.42 58.89
CA ILE A 73 -0.42 20.58 58.24
C ILE A 73 -0.50 21.87 57.41
N PRO A 74 0.28 22.92 57.76
CA PRO A 74 0.29 24.15 56.97
C PRO A 74 0.77 23.91 55.53
N ALA A 75 0.29 24.73 54.60
CA ALA A 75 0.86 24.80 53.27
C ALA A 75 2.35 25.19 53.32
N GLY A 76 3.14 24.64 52.42
CA GLY A 76 4.58 24.91 52.31
C GLY A 76 5.43 23.65 52.51
N LEU A 77 6.71 23.85 52.82
CA LEU A 77 7.65 22.76 53.00
C LEU A 77 7.23 21.86 54.16
N VAL A 78 7.12 20.57 53.86
CA VAL A 78 6.97 19.51 54.85
C VAL A 78 8.15 18.57 54.70
N THR A 79 8.82 18.27 55.82
CA THR A 79 9.94 17.33 55.84
C THR A 79 9.65 16.19 56.81
N MET A 80 10.15 15.01 56.49
CA MET A 80 10.15 13.84 57.35
C MET A 80 11.60 13.49 57.67
N THR A 81 11.86 13.11 58.92
CA THR A 81 13.12 12.49 59.34
C THR A 81 12.82 11.18 60.06
N CYS A 82 13.34 10.07 59.55
CA CYS A 82 13.26 8.75 60.14
C CYS A 82 14.66 8.29 60.58
N THR A 83 14.76 7.75 61.79
CA THR A 83 16.03 7.27 62.37
C THR A 83 15.85 5.91 63.03
N GLY A 84 16.83 5.02 62.84
CA GLY A 84 16.84 3.67 63.40
C GLY A 84 15.83 2.73 62.73
N GLY A 85 15.56 1.59 63.36
CA GLY A 85 14.73 0.53 62.77
C GLY A 85 15.53 -0.54 62.03
N THR A 86 14.84 -1.58 61.60
CA THR A 86 15.43 -2.72 60.89
C THR A 86 14.57 -3.14 59.71
N TYR A 87 15.19 -3.60 58.63
CA TYR A 87 14.51 -4.11 57.45
C TYR A 87 15.16 -5.41 56.97
N THR A 88 14.43 -6.20 56.20
CA THR A 88 14.98 -7.37 55.49
C THR A 88 15.58 -6.90 54.17
N ASP A 89 16.90 -6.94 54.05
CA ASP A 89 17.60 -6.52 52.85
C ASP A 89 17.35 -7.46 51.68
N GLU A 90 17.00 -6.91 50.52
CA GLU A 90 16.52 -7.64 49.36
C GLU A 90 17.65 -8.41 48.69
N ALA A 91 18.85 -7.83 48.67
CA ALA A 91 20.04 -8.47 48.12
C ALA A 91 20.54 -9.64 48.97
N THR A 92 20.47 -9.54 50.30
CA THR A 92 21.08 -10.51 51.23
C THR A 92 20.08 -11.42 51.92
N GLN A 93 18.80 -11.06 51.95
CA GLN A 93 17.72 -11.73 52.69
C GLN A 93 17.97 -11.79 54.21
N THR A 94 18.76 -10.87 54.74
CA THR A 94 19.05 -10.77 56.18
C THR A 94 18.42 -9.51 56.76
N ASN A 95 18.04 -9.59 58.04
CA ASN A 95 17.58 -8.40 58.76
C ASN A 95 18.79 -7.55 59.14
N ILE A 96 18.82 -6.32 58.65
CA ILE A 96 19.88 -5.35 58.93
C ILE A 96 19.29 -4.04 59.43
N SER A 97 20.14 -3.17 59.97
CA SER A 97 19.73 -1.86 60.44
C SER A 97 19.47 -0.91 59.28
N ALA A 98 18.42 -0.11 59.41
CA ALA A 98 18.15 1.06 58.60
C ALA A 98 19.36 2.02 58.55
N PRO A 99 19.52 2.82 57.49
CA PRO A 99 20.39 3.99 57.53
C PRO A 99 20.14 4.83 58.79
N ALA A 100 21.20 5.42 59.33
CA ALA A 100 21.13 6.16 60.59
C ALA A 100 20.10 7.30 60.56
N GLU A 101 19.93 7.92 59.39
CA GLU A 101 18.97 8.98 59.13
C GLU A 101 18.49 8.91 57.67
N LEU A 102 17.18 8.89 57.46
CA LEU A 102 16.55 9.10 56.15
C LEU A 102 15.56 10.25 56.22
N ARG A 103 15.63 11.12 55.23
CA ARG A 103 14.74 12.26 55.10
C ARG A 103 14.01 12.23 53.77
N ALA A 104 12.85 12.87 53.81
CA ALA A 104 12.05 13.16 52.64
C ALA A 104 11.49 14.56 52.80
N ALA A 105 11.30 15.25 51.68
CA ALA A 105 10.75 16.60 51.71
C ALA A 105 9.92 16.88 50.46
N THR A 106 8.85 17.66 50.64
CA THR A 106 7.95 18.07 49.57
C THR A 106 7.28 19.40 49.90
N ILE A 107 6.68 20.04 48.90
CA ILE A 107 5.84 21.23 49.09
C ILE A 107 4.38 20.77 49.15
N TYR A 108 3.79 20.85 50.35
CA TYR A 108 2.40 20.49 50.57
C TYR A 108 1.49 21.69 50.30
N SER A 109 0.35 21.43 49.66
CA SER A 109 -0.65 22.45 49.30
C SER A 109 -1.41 23.03 50.50
N GLY A 110 -1.35 22.37 51.66
CA GLY A 110 -2.17 22.70 52.84
C GLY A 110 -3.54 22.04 52.84
N THR A 111 -3.89 21.27 51.80
CA THR A 111 -5.20 20.61 51.65
C THR A 111 -5.06 19.21 51.09
N GLY A 112 -5.88 18.27 51.55
CA GLY A 112 -5.93 16.88 51.06
C GLY A 112 -4.94 15.94 51.75
N SER A 113 -4.91 14.66 51.35
CA SER A 113 -4.03 13.66 51.96
C SER A 113 -2.56 13.93 51.62
N LEU A 114 -1.68 13.81 52.61
CA LEU A 114 -0.23 13.85 52.43
C LEU A 114 0.36 12.44 52.56
N THR A 115 0.96 11.95 51.48
CA THR A 115 1.85 10.78 51.50
C THR A 115 3.29 11.27 51.41
N ILE A 116 4.14 10.81 52.32
CA ILE A 116 5.57 11.11 52.31
C ILE A 116 6.36 9.83 52.61
N LEU A 117 7.16 9.40 51.63
CA LEU A 117 8.00 8.23 51.68
C LEU A 117 9.43 8.67 51.98
N ALA A 118 9.94 8.26 53.14
CA ALA A 118 11.36 8.28 53.40
C ALA A 118 11.97 7.04 52.74
N SER A 119 12.82 7.29 51.76
CA SER A 119 13.61 6.26 51.11
C SER A 119 15.01 6.82 50.88
N PRO A 120 15.95 5.98 50.53
CA PRO A 120 17.27 6.48 50.25
C PRO A 120 17.34 7.37 49.00
N LEU A 121 16.42 7.23 48.04
CA LEU A 121 16.29 8.19 46.94
C LEU A 121 15.79 9.55 47.43
N SER A 122 14.81 9.58 48.34
CA SER A 122 14.35 10.85 48.92
C SER A 122 15.42 11.49 49.80
N GLU A 123 16.25 10.69 50.47
CA GLU A 123 17.38 11.19 51.25
C GLU A 123 18.46 11.77 50.35
N VAL A 124 18.78 11.14 49.21
CA VAL A 124 19.67 11.74 48.22
C VAL A 124 19.11 13.09 47.75
N ALA A 125 17.81 13.15 47.40
CA ALA A 125 17.17 14.39 46.98
C ALA A 125 17.22 15.47 48.08
N TYR A 126 16.99 15.09 49.34
CA TYR A 126 17.08 15.98 50.49
C TYR A 126 18.51 16.51 50.67
N GLN A 127 19.52 15.63 50.68
CA GLN A 127 20.92 16.05 50.82
C GLN A 127 21.39 16.93 49.66
N MET A 128 20.83 16.74 48.46
CA MET A 128 21.11 17.61 47.33
C MET A 128 20.43 18.99 47.48
N ALA A 129 19.28 19.07 48.13
CA ALA A 129 18.52 20.30 48.36
C ALA A 129 19.10 21.11 49.52
N ASP A 130 19.68 20.41 50.50
CA ASP A 130 20.29 20.99 51.68
C ASP A 130 21.71 21.50 51.39
N THR A 131 21.81 22.56 50.58
CA THR A 131 23.08 23.19 50.21
C THR A 131 23.57 24.22 51.24
N ASN A 132 22.72 24.62 52.19
CA ASN A 132 23.00 25.65 53.19
C ASN A 132 22.73 25.16 54.62
N ASN A 133 23.16 23.93 54.92
CA ASN A 133 23.30 23.37 56.26
C ASN A 133 22.03 23.48 57.14
N GLY A 134 20.90 23.02 56.61
CA GLY A 134 19.60 22.94 57.25
C GLY A 134 18.67 24.12 56.96
N ASP A 135 19.06 25.07 56.10
CA ASP A 135 18.20 26.19 55.71
C ASP A 135 16.96 25.69 54.94
N ARG A 136 15.84 25.67 55.65
CA ARG A 136 14.55 25.18 55.15
C ARG A 136 13.99 26.04 54.01
N THR A 137 14.41 27.29 53.88
CA THR A 137 13.99 28.15 52.77
C THR A 137 14.67 27.75 51.46
N VAL A 138 15.96 27.37 51.54
CA VAL A 138 16.73 26.83 50.41
C VAL A 138 16.18 25.47 50.01
N ILE A 139 15.96 24.58 50.98
CA ILE A 139 15.38 23.25 50.72
C ILE A 139 14.01 23.39 50.04
N ALA A 140 13.14 24.29 50.53
CA ALA A 140 11.82 24.51 49.95
C ALA A 140 11.87 24.96 48.48
N THR A 141 12.93 25.67 48.09
CA THR A 141 13.09 26.18 46.72
C THR A 141 13.42 25.04 45.75
N ASP A 142 14.33 24.14 46.13
CA ASP A 142 14.91 23.19 45.19
C ASP A 142 14.31 21.78 45.28
N ILE A 143 13.66 21.42 46.39
CA ILE A 143 13.32 20.03 46.70
C ILE A 143 12.43 19.36 45.65
N MET A 144 11.44 20.06 45.10
CA MET A 144 10.58 19.49 44.06
C MET A 144 11.35 19.14 42.78
N GLN A 145 12.27 20.03 42.39
CA GLN A 145 13.13 19.81 41.24
C GLN A 145 14.09 18.65 41.51
N LEU A 146 14.65 18.58 42.71
CA LEU A 146 15.60 17.53 43.08
C LEU A 146 14.96 16.15 43.24
N ASN A 147 13.73 16.07 43.76
CA ASN A 147 12.95 14.84 43.76
C ASN A 147 12.76 14.31 42.33
N THR A 148 12.44 15.21 41.40
CA THR A 148 12.30 14.88 39.98
C THR A 148 13.64 14.51 39.35
N ALA A 149 14.72 15.21 39.69
CA ALA A 149 16.05 14.98 39.15
C ALA A 149 16.61 13.63 39.59
N VAL A 150 16.43 13.26 40.85
CA VAL A 150 16.84 11.94 41.36
C VAL A 150 16.04 10.84 40.65
N ALA A 151 14.71 10.95 40.51
CA ALA A 151 13.91 9.98 39.76
C ALA A 151 14.40 9.84 38.30
N THR A 152 14.64 10.98 37.65
CA THR A 152 15.13 11.03 36.27
C THR A 152 16.51 10.39 36.11
N ALA A 153 17.39 10.54 37.10
CA ALA A 153 18.76 10.01 37.05
C ALA A 153 18.81 8.48 36.91
N PHE A 154 17.80 7.76 37.42
CA PHE A 154 17.69 6.31 37.26
C PHE A 154 17.08 5.89 35.93
N GLY A 155 16.56 6.82 35.12
CA GLY A 155 16.02 6.60 33.78
C GLY A 155 14.68 5.84 33.74
N VAL A 156 14.58 4.74 34.49
CA VAL A 156 13.37 3.92 34.63
C VAL A 156 12.31 4.54 35.52
N LEU A 157 12.68 5.54 36.33
CA LEU A 157 11.77 6.28 37.20
C LEU A 157 11.34 7.63 36.61
N ASN A 158 11.52 7.85 35.30
CA ASN A 158 11.10 9.10 34.67
C ASN A 158 9.58 9.32 34.84
N GLY A 159 9.20 10.43 35.45
CA GLY A 159 7.80 10.77 35.78
C GLY A 159 7.27 10.14 37.07
N ILE A 160 8.06 9.30 37.75
CA ILE A 160 7.66 8.68 39.04
C ILE A 160 7.99 9.64 40.18
N ASN A 161 7.02 9.87 41.06
CA ASN A 161 7.23 10.67 42.26
C ASN A 161 7.83 9.82 43.40
N ILE A 162 9.14 9.91 43.59
CA ILE A 162 9.88 9.16 44.62
C ILE A 162 9.49 9.51 46.08
N ILE A 163 8.65 10.53 46.29
CA ILE A 163 8.17 10.93 47.61
C ILE A 163 6.78 10.36 47.91
N SER A 164 5.96 10.06 46.91
CA SER A 164 4.58 9.62 47.14
C SER A 164 4.26 8.24 46.57
N THR A 165 5.06 7.73 45.63
CA THR A 165 4.88 6.38 45.08
C THR A 165 5.34 5.35 46.09
N ILE A 166 4.43 4.50 46.57
CA ILE A 166 4.78 3.42 47.48
C ILE A 166 5.42 2.28 46.67
N PRO A 167 6.67 1.87 46.95
CA PRO A 167 7.34 0.81 46.20
C PRO A 167 6.76 -0.58 46.51
N SER A 168 6.69 -1.44 45.49
CA SER A 168 6.22 -2.82 45.62
C SER A 168 7.28 -3.72 46.25
N ASN A 169 7.04 -4.22 47.45
CA ASN A 169 7.97 -5.05 48.21
C ASN A 169 8.47 -6.29 47.43
N ALA A 170 9.75 -6.33 47.06
CA ALA A 170 10.32 -7.42 46.28
C ALA A 170 10.53 -8.71 47.09
N ASN A 171 10.55 -8.63 48.43
CA ASN A 171 10.59 -9.80 49.30
C ASN A 171 9.21 -10.47 49.44
N ALA A 172 8.12 -9.77 49.09
CA ALA A 172 6.75 -10.29 49.24
C ALA A 172 6.25 -11.14 48.05
N GLY A 173 7.00 -11.20 46.95
CA GLY A 173 6.65 -11.99 45.76
C GLY A 173 6.86 -11.24 44.44
N PRO A 174 6.25 -11.73 43.33
CA PRO A 174 6.35 -11.12 42.01
C PRO A 174 5.98 -9.62 41.99
N VAL A 175 6.85 -8.78 41.42
CA VAL A 175 6.62 -7.34 41.28
C VAL A 175 6.19 -7.01 39.86
N ALA A 176 5.15 -6.21 39.70
CA ALA A 176 4.62 -5.78 38.40
C ALA A 176 5.51 -4.73 37.71
N ASN A 177 5.43 -4.60 36.38
CA ASN A 177 6.09 -3.53 35.64
C ASN A 177 5.25 -2.23 35.61
N ASP A 178 4.84 -1.77 36.79
CA ASP A 178 4.15 -0.50 37.02
C ASP A 178 5.06 0.46 37.80
N ASP A 179 4.59 1.66 38.13
CA ASP A 179 5.42 2.67 38.80
C ASP A 179 5.90 2.21 40.18
N ALA A 180 5.05 1.52 40.93
CA ALA A 180 5.38 0.96 42.23
C ALA A 180 6.46 -0.14 42.10
N GLY A 181 6.34 -0.99 41.08
CA GLY A 181 7.30 -2.05 40.84
C GLY A 181 8.61 -1.60 40.25
N LYS A 182 8.61 -0.58 39.38
CA LYS A 182 9.84 0.09 38.92
C LYS A 182 10.60 0.70 40.09
N PHE A 183 9.91 1.41 40.97
CA PHE A 183 10.52 1.99 42.14
C PHE A 183 11.07 0.92 43.09
N GLY A 184 10.28 -0.11 43.39
CA GLY A 184 10.74 -1.22 44.22
C GLY A 184 11.95 -1.96 43.65
N ALA A 185 11.97 -2.23 42.34
CA ALA A 185 13.09 -2.89 41.70
C ALA A 185 14.35 -2.01 41.66
N THR A 186 14.22 -0.68 41.49
CA THR A 186 15.35 0.24 41.63
C THR A 186 15.93 0.23 43.03
N LEU A 187 15.08 0.24 44.06
CA LEU A 187 15.55 0.14 45.44
C LEU A 187 16.31 -1.18 45.67
N ALA A 188 15.78 -2.32 45.19
CA ALA A 188 16.45 -3.61 45.34
C ALA A 188 17.84 -3.66 44.65
N ILE A 189 18.02 -2.95 43.54
CA ILE A 189 19.34 -2.81 42.90
C ILE A 189 20.31 -2.02 43.79
N ILE A 190 19.83 -0.99 44.50
CA ILE A 190 20.65 -0.22 45.42
C ILE A 190 21.04 -1.05 46.64
N SER A 191 20.14 -1.89 47.16
CA SER A 191 20.48 -2.91 48.15
C SER A 191 21.63 -3.80 47.66
N GLN A 192 21.61 -4.22 46.38
CA GLN A 192 22.72 -4.98 45.80
C GLN A 192 24.02 -4.17 45.68
N MET A 193 23.93 -2.86 45.43
CA MET A 193 25.12 -1.99 45.44
C MET A 193 25.82 -2.06 46.79
N ALA A 194 25.07 -1.97 47.89
CA ALA A 194 25.62 -2.12 49.24
C ALA A 194 26.28 -3.49 49.43
N ALA A 195 25.56 -4.56 49.12
CA ALA A 195 26.03 -5.93 49.31
C ALA A 195 27.30 -6.26 48.52
N THR A 196 27.43 -5.74 47.29
CA THR A 196 28.56 -6.05 46.39
C THR A 196 29.77 -5.16 46.60
N SER A 197 29.56 -3.91 47.03
CA SER A 197 30.64 -2.98 47.34
C SER A 197 31.17 -3.11 48.77
N GLY A 198 30.49 -3.86 49.65
CA GLY A 198 30.82 -3.95 51.07
C GLY A 198 30.57 -2.66 51.86
N LYS A 199 29.85 -1.70 51.26
CA LYS A 199 29.47 -0.42 51.86
C LYS A 199 28.19 -0.57 52.67
N THR A 200 28.07 0.21 53.74
CA THR A 200 26.83 0.40 54.48
C THR A 200 25.79 1.15 53.63
N ALA A 201 24.51 1.04 53.98
CA ALA A 201 23.43 1.74 53.28
C ALA A 201 23.64 3.28 53.28
N THR A 202 24.17 3.83 54.38
CA THR A 202 24.54 5.26 54.48
C THR A 202 25.65 5.66 53.50
N GLU A 203 26.68 4.82 53.36
CA GLU A 203 27.76 5.07 52.39
C GLU A 203 27.27 4.96 50.95
N VAL A 204 26.33 4.05 50.66
CA VAL A 204 25.71 3.95 49.34
C VAL A 204 24.90 5.22 49.00
N ILE A 205 24.20 5.82 49.96
CA ILE A 205 23.51 7.12 49.76
C ILE A 205 24.51 8.21 49.34
N ILE A 206 25.68 8.26 49.97
CA ILE A 206 26.74 9.23 49.60
C ILE A 206 27.23 8.95 48.18
N VAL A 207 27.50 7.67 47.85
CA VAL A 207 27.90 7.26 46.49
C VAL A 207 26.86 7.66 45.46
N LEU A 208 25.58 7.40 45.72
CA LEU A 208 24.48 7.75 44.81
C LEU A 208 24.37 9.26 44.62
N LYS A 209 24.45 10.04 45.71
CA LYS A 209 24.45 11.50 45.64
C LYS A 209 25.60 12.02 44.79
N ASP A 210 26.82 11.57 45.07
CA ASP A 210 28.00 11.99 44.31
C ASP A 210 27.89 11.55 42.86
N ALA A 211 27.37 10.35 42.59
CA ALA A 211 27.20 9.83 41.25
C ALA A 211 26.09 10.56 40.47
N ILE A 212 25.03 11.03 41.13
CA ILE A 212 24.00 11.87 40.51
C ILE A 212 24.57 13.26 40.23
N LYS A 213 25.23 13.87 41.22
CA LYS A 213 25.85 15.20 41.11
C LYS A 213 26.91 15.25 40.01
N ASN A 214 27.75 14.21 39.93
CA ASN A 214 28.81 14.08 38.95
C ASN A 214 28.33 13.41 37.65
N LYS A 215 27.04 13.04 37.57
CA LYS A 215 26.43 12.36 36.41
C LYS A 215 27.12 11.03 36.04
N THR A 216 27.66 10.31 37.02
CA THR A 216 28.32 8.99 36.89
C THR A 216 27.47 7.80 37.39
N LEU A 217 26.23 8.04 37.85
CA LEU A 217 25.33 7.01 38.41
C LEU A 217 25.17 5.76 37.53
N SER A 218 25.27 5.96 36.23
CA SER A 218 25.18 4.94 35.20
C SER A 218 26.06 3.70 35.39
N ALA A 219 27.36 3.91 35.57
CA ALA A 219 28.34 2.83 35.65
C ALA A 219 28.12 2.02 36.93
N GLU A 220 27.84 2.74 38.02
CA GLU A 220 27.50 2.16 39.33
C GLU A 220 26.23 1.31 39.24
N LEU A 221 25.16 1.85 38.66
CA LEU A 221 23.89 1.15 38.50
C LEU A 221 24.02 -0.07 37.57
N SER A 222 24.70 0.07 36.42
CA SER A 222 24.93 -1.02 35.48
C SER A 222 25.80 -2.13 36.08
N SER A 223 26.82 -1.76 36.85
CA SER A 223 27.69 -2.71 37.55
C SER A 223 26.92 -3.46 38.62
N ALA A 224 26.06 -2.76 39.36
CA ALA A 224 25.19 -3.32 40.37
C ALA A 224 24.14 -4.26 39.80
N MET A 225 23.47 -3.89 38.70
CA MET A 225 22.53 -4.76 37.98
C MET A 225 23.22 -6.03 37.47
N SER A 226 24.43 -5.90 36.93
CA SER A 226 25.20 -7.04 36.44
C SER A 226 25.67 -7.92 37.60
N ALA A 227 26.08 -7.33 38.71
CA ALA A 227 26.48 -8.05 39.92
C ALA A 227 25.27 -8.71 40.60
N PHE A 228 24.08 -8.10 40.54
CA PHE A 228 22.82 -8.68 40.94
C PHE A 228 22.54 -9.95 40.14
N GLN A 229 22.60 -9.85 38.81
CA GLN A 229 22.37 -10.99 37.92
C GLN A 229 23.38 -12.12 38.12
N ARG A 230 24.67 -11.79 38.30
CA ARG A 230 25.75 -12.78 38.51
C ARG A 230 25.73 -13.39 39.91
N GLY A 231 25.52 -12.58 40.95
CA GLY A 231 25.55 -13.00 42.36
C GLY A 231 24.33 -13.81 42.78
N VAL A 232 23.18 -13.61 42.12
CA VAL A 232 21.94 -14.35 42.41
C VAL A 232 21.95 -15.78 41.85
N SER A 233 22.80 -16.08 40.85
CA SER A 233 22.96 -17.46 40.34
C SER A 233 23.52 -18.46 41.37
N VAL A 234 24.06 -18.00 42.50
CA VAL A 234 24.90 -18.82 43.40
C VAL A 234 24.30 -19.00 44.81
N ALA A 235 23.26 -18.25 45.20
CA ALA A 235 22.69 -18.30 46.55
C ALA A 235 21.22 -18.75 46.54
N ALA A 236 20.91 -19.83 47.26
CA ALA A 236 19.55 -20.32 47.47
C ALA A 236 18.68 -19.21 48.12
N GLY A 237 17.52 -18.91 47.54
CA GLY A 237 16.53 -17.95 48.07
C GLY A 237 16.37 -16.64 47.30
N LYS A 238 17.31 -16.28 46.42
CA LYS A 238 17.29 -14.98 45.70
C LYS A 238 16.56 -15.00 44.34
N THR A 239 16.02 -16.15 43.92
CA THR A 239 15.42 -16.36 42.58
C THR A 239 14.15 -15.56 42.34
N SER A 240 13.31 -15.36 43.36
CA SER A 240 12.09 -14.53 43.26
C SER A 240 12.43 -13.07 42.99
N ILE A 241 13.46 -12.53 43.65
CA ILE A 241 13.86 -11.13 43.57
C ILE A 241 14.60 -10.87 42.24
N LYS A 242 15.41 -11.84 41.79
CA LYS A 242 15.92 -11.84 40.41
C LYS A 242 14.79 -11.85 39.38
N GLY A 243 13.76 -12.66 39.56
CA GLY A 243 12.58 -12.67 38.71
C GLY A 243 11.87 -11.31 38.68
N ASN A 244 11.82 -10.58 39.79
CA ASN A 244 11.21 -9.24 39.87
C ASN A 244 12.00 -8.19 39.10
N VAL A 245 13.32 -8.15 39.29
CA VAL A 245 14.19 -7.24 38.52
C VAL A 245 14.19 -7.64 37.05
N ASP A 246 14.21 -8.93 36.73
CA ASP A 246 14.05 -9.44 35.37
C ASP A 246 12.62 -9.27 34.82
N ASN A 247 11.61 -8.92 35.62
CA ASN A 247 10.28 -8.58 35.11
C ASN A 247 10.21 -7.09 34.73
N VAL A 248 10.79 -6.24 35.58
CA VAL A 248 10.83 -4.78 35.40
C VAL A 248 11.84 -4.36 34.33
N PHE A 249 13.00 -5.03 34.26
CA PHE A 249 14.12 -4.73 33.36
C PHE A 249 14.36 -5.87 32.33
N GLY A 250 13.34 -6.71 32.12
CA GLY A 250 13.45 -8.05 31.57
C GLY A 250 13.76 -8.21 30.10
N LEU A 251 13.45 -7.21 29.28
CA LEU A 251 13.76 -7.28 27.87
C LEU A 251 15.26 -6.99 27.69
N LEU A 252 15.92 -7.80 26.86
CA LEU A 252 17.27 -7.50 26.37
C LEU A 252 17.35 -6.06 25.87
N VAL A 253 16.26 -5.58 25.24
CA VAL A 253 16.00 -4.21 24.83
C VAL A 253 16.18 -3.21 25.99
N ASP A 254 15.47 -3.35 27.10
CA ASP A 254 15.48 -2.34 28.17
C ASP A 254 16.83 -2.26 28.89
N ARG A 255 17.50 -3.41 29.04
CA ARG A 255 18.87 -3.49 29.57
C ARG A 255 19.86 -2.78 28.65
N ALA A 256 19.75 -3.01 27.35
CA ALA A 256 20.63 -2.42 26.37
C ALA A 256 20.34 -0.92 26.15
N ILE A 257 19.07 -0.50 26.17
CA ILE A 257 18.66 0.91 26.16
C ILE A 257 19.31 1.65 27.33
N LEU A 258 19.25 1.07 28.54
CA LEU A 258 19.86 1.67 29.72
C LEU A 258 21.37 1.83 29.53
N LYS A 259 22.08 0.75 29.17
CA LYS A 259 23.53 0.80 28.92
C LYS A 259 23.93 1.82 27.84
N ILE A 260 23.13 1.93 26.77
CA ILE A 260 23.34 2.88 25.66
C ILE A 260 23.01 4.32 26.06
N SER A 261 21.97 4.56 26.87
CA SER A 261 21.58 5.88 27.38
C SER A 261 22.66 6.50 28.25
N LEU A 262 23.40 5.64 28.90
CA LEU A 262 24.33 6.02 29.94
C LEU A 262 25.77 6.21 29.45
N TYR A 263 26.10 5.75 28.24
CA TYR A 263 27.46 5.78 27.71
C TYR A 263 27.88 7.18 27.24
N ASN A 264 28.92 7.75 27.87
CA ASN A 264 29.48 9.06 27.52
C ASN A 264 30.94 9.01 27.02
N GLY A 265 31.56 7.82 26.95
CA GLY A 265 32.94 7.63 26.50
C GLY A 265 34.02 7.66 27.60
N GLU A 266 33.69 7.90 28.87
CA GLU A 266 34.65 7.95 29.99
C GLU A 266 34.15 7.12 31.19
N GLY A 267 34.83 6.02 31.51
CA GLY A 267 34.56 5.22 32.71
C GLY A 267 33.25 4.41 32.72
N ASP A 268 32.29 4.70 31.85
CA ASP A 268 31.05 3.94 31.68
C ASP A 268 31.28 2.61 30.89
N PRO A 269 30.52 1.53 31.19
CA PRO A 269 30.60 0.28 30.42
C PRO A 269 30.28 0.49 28.93
N VAL A 270 31.24 0.20 28.05
CA VAL A 270 31.10 0.40 26.60
C VAL A 270 29.94 -0.45 26.03
N PRO A 271 28.95 0.15 25.34
CA PRO A 271 27.92 -0.59 24.61
C PRO A 271 28.54 -1.49 23.54
N THR A 272 28.09 -2.74 23.49
CA THR A 272 28.55 -3.76 22.54
C THR A 272 27.67 -3.76 21.29
N VAL A 273 28.13 -4.41 20.22
CA VAL A 273 27.31 -4.70 19.02
C VAL A 273 25.98 -5.33 19.42
N ARG A 274 26.02 -6.27 20.37
CA ARG A 274 24.83 -6.98 20.84
C ARG A 274 23.83 -6.07 21.55
N ASP A 275 24.29 -5.10 22.33
CA ASP A 275 23.41 -4.11 22.96
C ASP A 275 22.64 -3.30 21.89
N TYR A 276 23.28 -2.96 20.77
CA TYR A 276 22.60 -2.26 19.67
C TYR A 276 21.61 -3.15 18.90
N GLU A 277 21.97 -4.41 18.66
CA GLU A 277 21.08 -5.41 18.05
C GLU A 277 19.85 -5.67 18.92
N ASP A 278 20.06 -5.82 20.24
CA ASP A 278 19.01 -6.10 21.21
C ASP A 278 18.00 -4.96 21.30
N ILE A 279 18.34 -3.72 20.90
CA ILE A 279 17.40 -2.58 20.81
C ILE A 279 16.85 -2.34 19.40
N GLY A 280 17.00 -3.29 18.47
CA GLY A 280 16.44 -3.21 17.12
C GLY A 280 17.27 -2.41 16.11
N ILE A 281 18.48 -1.98 16.47
CA ILE A 281 19.44 -1.35 15.54
C ILE A 281 20.25 -2.48 14.90
N ASN A 282 19.72 -3.04 13.83
CA ASN A 282 20.14 -4.35 13.33
C ASN A 282 21.17 -4.33 12.18
N SER A 283 21.66 -3.16 11.78
CA SER A 283 22.64 -3.01 10.68
C SER A 283 24.09 -2.87 11.15
N VAL A 284 24.43 -3.29 12.37
CA VAL A 284 25.67 -2.90 13.07
C VAL A 284 26.92 -3.55 12.47
N ALA A 285 27.58 -2.87 11.54
CA ALA A 285 29.02 -3.01 11.33
C ALA A 285 29.76 -1.95 12.19
N GLU A 286 31.07 -2.11 12.45
CA GLU A 286 31.90 -1.15 13.23
C GLU A 286 31.69 0.33 12.84
N LYS A 287 31.36 0.59 11.57
CA LYS A 287 31.01 1.93 11.04
C LYS A 287 29.77 2.58 11.68
N ASN A 288 28.81 1.80 12.19
CA ASN A 288 27.57 2.30 12.77
C ASN A 288 27.72 2.58 14.28
N ILE A 289 28.54 1.80 14.98
CA ILE A 289 29.07 2.16 16.31
C ILE A 289 29.79 3.50 16.21
N LYS A 290 30.57 3.72 15.14
CA LYS A 290 31.20 5.00 14.87
C LYS A 290 30.19 6.13 14.66
N ILE A 291 29.01 5.97 14.05
CA ILE A 291 28.06 7.09 13.86
C ILE A 291 27.49 7.60 15.18
N LYS A 292 27.09 6.71 16.11
CA LYS A 292 26.65 7.15 17.44
C LYS A 292 27.83 7.62 18.30
N ASN A 293 28.97 6.93 18.27
CA ASN A 293 30.18 7.40 18.93
C ASN A 293 30.69 8.72 18.34
N LEU A 294 30.39 9.04 17.08
CA LEU A 294 30.69 10.34 16.43
C LEU A 294 29.71 11.41 16.88
N ARG A 295 28.42 11.11 17.10
CA ARG A 295 27.49 12.03 17.76
C ARG A 295 27.95 12.34 19.19
N ILE A 296 28.31 11.31 19.97
CA ILE A 296 28.86 11.45 21.33
C ILE A 296 30.21 12.17 21.30
N ALA A 297 31.08 11.90 20.32
CA ALA A 297 32.37 12.57 20.18
C ALA A 297 32.25 14.04 19.74
N ALA A 298 31.26 14.36 18.89
CA ALA A 298 30.93 15.71 18.45
C ALA A 298 30.18 16.54 19.51
N GLU A 299 29.59 15.88 20.51
CA GLU A 299 29.04 16.55 21.68
C GLU A 299 30.19 17.14 22.51
N LYS A 300 30.20 18.46 22.61
CA LYS A 300 31.24 19.21 23.32
C LYS A 300 31.03 19.16 24.83
N ASP A 301 29.79 18.94 25.28
CA ASP A 301 29.45 18.73 26.68
C ASP A 301 29.53 17.24 27.03
N ARG A 302 30.68 16.82 27.60
CA ARG A 302 30.93 15.44 28.05
C ARG A 302 30.00 14.98 29.18
N THR A 303 29.19 15.88 29.73
CA THR A 303 28.19 15.56 30.76
C THR A 303 26.81 15.23 30.18
N LYS A 304 26.63 15.33 28.86
CA LYS A 304 25.35 15.07 28.20
C LYS A 304 25.20 13.60 27.86
N LYS A 305 24.11 13.01 28.34
CA LYS A 305 23.71 11.60 28.13
C LYS A 305 22.45 11.55 27.30
N ASP A 306 22.30 10.51 26.49
CA ASP A 306 21.04 10.27 25.78
C ASP A 306 19.99 9.82 26.78
N SER A 307 18.87 10.50 26.85
CA SER A 307 17.73 10.03 27.63
C SER A 307 17.19 8.71 27.06
N ILE A 308 16.55 7.92 27.93
CA ILE A 308 15.79 6.74 27.49
C ILE A 308 14.72 7.12 26.47
N SER A 309 14.13 8.33 26.58
CA SER A 309 13.20 8.86 25.58
C SER A 309 13.89 9.06 24.24
N GLU A 310 15.03 9.76 24.18
CA GLU A 310 15.76 9.98 22.93
C GLU A 310 16.21 8.67 22.27
N ILE A 311 16.56 7.65 23.06
CA ILE A 311 16.91 6.32 22.51
C ILE A 311 15.68 5.56 22.03
N ARG A 312 14.56 5.61 22.76
CA ARG A 312 13.29 5.08 22.24
C ARG A 312 12.85 5.83 20.99
N ASP A 313 13.05 7.13 20.94
CA ASP A 313 12.76 7.96 19.78
C ASP A 313 13.65 7.52 18.62
N ILE A 314 14.96 7.30 18.82
CA ILE A 314 15.87 6.74 17.82
C ILE A 314 15.43 5.35 17.33
N ILE A 315 14.98 4.46 18.22
CA ILE A 315 14.47 3.13 17.85
C ILE A 315 13.12 3.22 17.13
N SER A 316 12.28 4.19 17.51
CA SER A 316 10.99 4.47 16.87
C SER A 316 11.12 5.29 15.58
N PHE A 317 12.29 5.89 15.33
CA PHE A 317 12.64 6.64 14.13
C PHE A 317 13.43 5.74 13.16
N GLN A 318 12.68 4.83 12.55
CA GLN A 318 12.99 4.03 11.35
C GLN A 318 14.09 2.96 11.46
N SER A 319 13.66 1.70 11.45
CA SER A 319 14.47 0.66 10.80
C SER A 319 14.64 1.07 9.33
N LYS A 320 15.81 1.56 8.90
CA LYS A 320 16.04 1.83 7.47
C LYS A 320 16.10 0.49 6.74
N ALA A 321 14.94 -0.01 6.27
CA ALA A 321 14.88 -1.10 5.33
C ALA A 321 14.99 -0.52 3.91
N SER A 322 15.98 -0.99 3.15
CA SER A 322 16.04 -0.74 1.71
C SER A 322 15.45 -1.96 1.02
N PHE A 323 14.25 -1.80 0.47
CA PHE A 323 13.63 -2.81 -0.38
C PHE A 323 13.41 -2.24 -1.78
N LYS A 324 13.24 -3.15 -2.73
CA LYS A 324 13.01 -2.83 -4.14
C LYS A 324 11.67 -3.41 -4.55
N ILE A 325 10.94 -2.63 -5.35
CA ILE A 325 9.75 -3.11 -6.02
C ILE A 325 10.18 -3.82 -7.30
N ASN A 326 9.86 -5.11 -7.37
CA ASN A 326 9.96 -5.92 -8.58
C ASN A 326 8.60 -5.91 -9.27
N LEU A 327 8.49 -5.00 -10.23
CA LEU A 327 7.41 -4.90 -11.19
C LEU A 327 8.02 -4.68 -12.57
N ILE A 328 7.38 -5.21 -13.61
CA ILE A 328 7.77 -4.96 -15.00
C ILE A 328 7.70 -3.45 -15.24
N ALA A 329 8.85 -2.83 -15.53
CA ALA A 329 8.96 -1.38 -15.65
C ALA A 329 8.43 -0.84 -16.99
N VAL A 330 8.32 -1.71 -18.00
CA VAL A 330 7.83 -1.37 -19.33
C VAL A 330 6.83 -2.45 -19.75
N ALA A 331 5.56 -2.07 -19.85
CA ALA A 331 4.50 -2.93 -20.34
C ALA A 331 3.90 -2.33 -21.61
N SER A 332 3.26 -3.16 -22.44
CA SER A 332 2.48 -2.72 -23.58
C SER A 332 1.05 -3.24 -23.49
N VAL A 333 0.11 -2.45 -24.00
CA VAL A 333 -1.29 -2.82 -24.15
C VAL A 333 -1.75 -2.36 -25.52
N ALA A 334 -2.50 -3.20 -26.22
CA ALA A 334 -3.18 -2.78 -27.44
C ALA A 334 -4.18 -1.67 -27.11
N GLU A 335 -4.36 -0.71 -27.99
CA GLU A 335 -5.42 0.28 -27.79
C GLU A 335 -6.82 -0.38 -27.72
N LYS A 336 -7.78 0.34 -27.13
CA LYS A 336 -9.12 -0.15 -26.75
C LYS A 336 -9.14 -1.36 -25.80
N ASP A 337 -8.01 -1.91 -25.39
CA ASP A 337 -7.89 -2.85 -24.28
C ASP A 337 -7.54 -2.13 -22.99
N ALA A 338 -8.04 -2.67 -21.87
CA ALA A 338 -7.70 -2.16 -20.55
C ALA A 338 -6.40 -2.81 -20.07
N PHE A 339 -5.53 -2.03 -19.43
CA PHE A 339 -4.30 -2.56 -18.85
C PHE A 339 -4.51 -2.94 -17.38
N THR A 340 -3.94 -4.06 -16.95
CA THR A 340 -3.82 -4.45 -15.54
C THR A 340 -2.47 -5.11 -15.30
N SER A 341 -1.73 -4.61 -14.31
CA SER A 341 -0.42 -5.15 -13.96
C SER A 341 -0.52 -6.45 -13.16
N PRO A 342 0.53 -7.31 -13.18
CA PRO A 342 0.65 -8.33 -12.15
C PRO A 342 0.85 -7.69 -10.76
N THR A 343 0.61 -8.46 -9.71
CA THR A 343 0.92 -8.07 -8.33
C THR A 343 2.43 -7.83 -8.19
N PRO A 344 2.88 -6.63 -7.78
CA PRO A 344 4.29 -6.37 -7.54
C PRO A 344 4.86 -7.26 -6.44
N THR A 345 6.11 -7.67 -6.57
CA THR A 345 6.84 -8.39 -5.50
C THR A 345 7.90 -7.48 -4.89
N LEU A 346 8.28 -7.73 -3.63
CA LEU A 346 9.32 -6.97 -2.94
C LEU A 346 10.56 -7.84 -2.74
N THR A 347 11.74 -7.25 -2.91
CA THR A 347 13.02 -7.89 -2.57
C THR A 347 13.91 -6.95 -1.76
N GLY A 348 14.73 -7.47 -0.85
CA GLY A 348 15.83 -6.69 -0.27
C GLY A 348 15.94 -6.51 1.26
N ALA A 349 15.03 -7.02 2.11
CA ALA A 349 15.33 -7.23 3.54
C ALA A 349 14.22 -8.01 4.26
N ASP A 350 14.61 -8.83 5.25
CA ASP A 350 13.76 -9.71 6.06
C ASP A 350 12.87 -8.99 7.10
N ARG A 351 12.61 -7.69 6.91
CA ARG A 351 11.85 -6.82 7.84
C ARG A 351 10.79 -5.95 7.19
N VAL A 352 10.47 -6.17 5.92
CA VAL A 352 9.35 -5.43 5.30
C VAL A 352 8.05 -6.01 5.87
N GLY A 353 7.42 -5.26 6.77
CA GLY A 353 6.09 -5.56 7.29
C GLY A 353 5.00 -5.41 6.21
N ALA A 354 3.74 -5.24 6.64
CA ALA A 354 2.69 -4.90 5.69
C ALA A 354 3.01 -3.58 4.97
N VAL A 355 2.78 -3.53 3.65
CA VAL A 355 3.04 -2.36 2.81
C VAL A 355 1.74 -1.76 2.28
N THR A 356 1.71 -0.43 2.21
CA THR A 356 0.66 0.34 1.53
C THR A 356 1.22 0.91 0.24
N TRP A 357 0.43 0.81 -0.82
CA TRP A 357 0.81 1.23 -2.17
C TRP A 357 0.10 2.52 -2.59
N ALA A 358 0.83 3.43 -3.24
CA ALA A 358 0.30 4.68 -3.78
C ALA A 358 1.10 5.14 -5.01
N PHE A 359 0.56 6.07 -5.79
CA PHE A 359 1.32 6.81 -6.80
C PHE A 359 2.12 7.95 -6.16
N SER A 360 3.28 8.25 -6.73
CA SER A 360 4.08 9.42 -6.36
C SER A 360 3.36 10.72 -6.73
N THR A 361 3.38 11.69 -5.82
CA THR A 361 2.95 13.07 -6.08
C THR A 361 4.13 14.01 -6.41
N LYS A 362 5.35 13.47 -6.52
CA LYS A 362 6.59 14.22 -6.76
C LYS A 362 7.25 13.78 -8.07
N GLY A 363 7.78 14.74 -8.83
CA GLY A 363 8.43 14.52 -10.13
C GLY A 363 7.42 14.41 -11.28
N GLY A 364 7.83 14.71 -12.51
CA GLY A 364 6.95 14.79 -13.70
C GLY A 364 6.10 13.55 -14.00
N SER A 365 6.46 12.39 -13.42
CA SER A 365 5.74 11.10 -13.50
C SER A 365 4.45 11.01 -12.67
N GLY A 366 4.03 12.11 -12.02
CA GLY A 366 2.75 12.21 -11.30
C GLY A 366 1.58 12.71 -12.15
N LYS A 367 1.80 13.05 -13.43
CA LYS A 367 0.78 13.74 -14.24
C LYS A 367 -0.17 12.80 -14.96
N ASP A 368 0.32 11.66 -15.45
CA ASP A 368 -0.54 10.59 -15.96
C ASP A 368 -1.19 9.80 -14.82
N ALA A 369 -0.86 10.05 -13.55
CA ALA A 369 -1.41 9.29 -12.42
C ALA A 369 -2.94 9.31 -12.35
N SER A 370 -3.58 10.37 -12.88
CA SER A 370 -5.05 10.45 -13.01
C SER A 370 -5.66 9.43 -13.98
N MET A 371 -4.82 8.88 -14.87
CA MET A 371 -5.18 7.88 -15.88
C MET A 371 -5.13 6.44 -15.33
N PHE A 372 -4.57 6.25 -14.14
CA PHE A 372 -4.37 4.97 -13.48
C PHE A 372 -5.10 4.88 -12.13
N THR A 373 -5.32 3.64 -11.70
CA THR A 373 -5.74 3.30 -10.33
C THR A 373 -4.77 2.29 -9.73
N ILE A 374 -4.52 2.37 -8.42
CA ILE A 374 -3.69 1.40 -7.69
C ILE A 374 -4.44 0.87 -6.47
N SER A 375 -4.37 -0.44 -6.25
CA SER A 375 -4.86 -1.07 -5.03
C SER A 375 -3.89 -0.81 -3.87
N ALA A 376 -4.35 -0.13 -2.83
CA ALA A 376 -3.52 0.21 -1.67
C ALA A 376 -2.97 -1.02 -0.93
N THR A 377 -3.63 -2.18 -1.05
CA THR A 377 -3.25 -3.41 -0.35
C THR A 377 -2.42 -4.37 -1.21
N THR A 378 -2.70 -4.45 -2.52
CA THR A 378 -2.02 -5.40 -3.41
C THR A 378 -0.99 -4.78 -4.34
N GLY A 379 -1.00 -3.46 -4.52
CA GLY A 379 -0.11 -2.76 -5.45
C GLY A 379 -0.42 -3.00 -6.93
N VAL A 380 -1.52 -3.71 -7.25
CA VAL A 380 -1.98 -3.91 -8.63
C VAL A 380 -2.43 -2.58 -9.22
N ILE A 381 -1.98 -2.30 -10.44
CA ILE A 381 -2.25 -1.06 -11.18
C ILE A 381 -3.17 -1.38 -12.36
N SER A 382 -4.14 -0.51 -12.62
CA SER A 382 -5.02 -0.59 -13.78
C SER A 382 -5.09 0.74 -14.52
N MET A 383 -5.27 0.68 -15.83
CA MET A 383 -5.51 1.83 -16.70
C MET A 383 -6.73 1.54 -17.57
N SER A 384 -7.63 2.52 -17.69
CA SER A 384 -8.74 2.43 -18.65
C SER A 384 -8.23 2.35 -20.08
N LYS A 385 -9.09 1.84 -20.97
CA LYS A 385 -8.85 1.77 -22.42
C LYS A 385 -8.35 3.12 -22.96
N ARG A 386 -7.35 3.08 -23.83
CA ARG A 386 -6.77 4.24 -24.51
C ARG A 386 -6.99 4.14 -26.01
N ASP A 387 -6.77 5.27 -26.68
CA ASP A 387 -6.93 5.49 -28.11
C ASP A 387 -5.58 6.02 -28.60
N TYR A 388 -4.95 5.32 -29.54
CA TYR A 388 -3.59 5.63 -29.97
C TYR A 388 -3.55 6.95 -30.77
N GLU A 389 -4.57 7.22 -31.57
CA GLU A 389 -4.70 8.45 -32.37
C GLU A 389 -5.08 9.67 -31.52
N ASN A 390 -5.63 9.47 -30.32
CA ASN A 390 -5.98 10.52 -29.38
C ASN A 390 -5.29 10.30 -28.01
N PRO A 391 -3.96 10.47 -27.93
CA PRO A 391 -3.21 10.31 -26.70
C PRO A 391 -3.64 11.35 -25.65
N LEU A 392 -3.72 10.90 -24.40
CA LEU A 392 -4.09 11.72 -23.24
C LEU A 392 -2.96 11.83 -22.21
N ASP A 393 -1.83 11.17 -22.48
CA ASP A 393 -0.57 11.41 -21.78
C ASP A 393 -0.06 12.83 -22.04
N GLU A 394 0.73 13.37 -21.12
CA GLU A 394 1.11 14.77 -21.16
C GLU A 394 1.88 15.17 -22.43
N ASP A 395 2.77 14.31 -22.91
CA ASP A 395 3.63 14.57 -24.07
C ASP A 395 3.13 13.96 -25.38
N MET A 396 1.91 13.39 -25.36
CA MET A 396 1.18 12.87 -26.52
C MET A 396 1.97 11.83 -27.32
N ASN A 397 2.79 11.03 -26.65
CA ASN A 397 3.68 10.05 -27.25
C ASN A 397 3.16 8.59 -27.12
N ASN A 398 1.97 8.39 -26.54
CA ASN A 398 1.36 7.08 -26.26
C ASN A 398 2.10 6.20 -25.23
N VAL A 399 2.96 6.81 -24.41
CA VAL A 399 3.69 6.17 -23.32
C VAL A 399 3.28 6.83 -22.01
N TYR A 400 2.39 6.14 -21.29
CA TYR A 400 1.85 6.63 -20.03
C TYR A 400 2.78 6.25 -18.88
N GLU A 401 3.23 7.23 -18.11
CA GLU A 401 4.27 7.06 -17.09
C GLU A 401 3.73 7.31 -15.67
N VAL A 402 3.94 6.36 -14.77
CA VAL A 402 3.66 6.53 -13.34
C VAL A 402 4.79 6.02 -12.48
N THR A 403 5.09 6.73 -11.39
CA THR A 403 5.96 6.22 -10.33
C THR A 403 5.10 5.67 -9.21
N ILE A 404 5.24 4.38 -8.90
CA ILE A 404 4.62 3.76 -7.72
C ILE A 404 5.54 3.85 -6.51
N ILE A 405 4.93 4.00 -5.34
CA ILE A 405 5.59 4.02 -4.04
C ILE A 405 4.95 2.92 -3.17
N ALA A 406 5.77 2.02 -2.65
CA ALA A 406 5.39 1.14 -1.56
C ALA A 406 5.98 1.68 -0.25
N THR A 407 5.12 1.82 0.76
CA THR A 407 5.47 2.31 2.09
C THR A 407 5.17 1.23 3.13
N ASP A 408 6.16 0.79 3.90
CA ASP A 408 5.93 -0.18 4.98
C ASP A 408 5.39 0.49 6.26
N SER A 409 5.09 -0.31 7.28
CA SER A 409 4.63 0.15 8.59
C SER A 409 5.60 1.12 9.30
N ASP A 410 6.88 1.04 8.95
CA ASP A 410 7.98 1.83 9.53
C ASP A 410 8.27 3.09 8.70
N LYS A 411 7.44 3.36 7.68
CA LYS A 411 7.53 4.47 6.72
C LYS A 411 8.78 4.44 5.83
N ASN A 412 9.39 3.28 5.66
CA ASN A 412 10.38 3.09 4.59
C ASN A 412 9.65 3.06 3.26
N THR A 413 10.21 3.76 2.27
CA THR A 413 9.63 3.86 0.93
C THR A 413 10.57 3.26 -0.10
N ALA A 414 10.02 2.44 -0.99
CA ALA A 414 10.65 2.13 -2.27
C ALA A 414 9.80 2.73 -3.39
N SER A 415 10.46 3.21 -4.45
CA SER A 415 9.79 3.70 -5.65
C SER A 415 10.22 2.93 -6.88
N LYS A 416 9.32 2.83 -7.85
CA LYS A 416 9.58 2.23 -9.14
C LYS A 416 8.75 2.89 -10.22
N ASP A 417 9.39 3.19 -11.34
CA ASP A 417 8.70 3.71 -12.50
C ASP A 417 8.09 2.57 -13.31
N LEU A 418 6.86 2.80 -13.78
CA LEU A 418 6.14 2.00 -14.73
C LEU A 418 5.84 2.87 -15.95
N LYS A 419 6.16 2.34 -17.13
CA LYS A 419 5.75 2.88 -18.42
C LYS A 419 4.81 1.90 -19.08
N VAL A 420 3.66 2.38 -19.53
CA VAL A 420 2.71 1.61 -20.31
C VAL A 420 2.62 2.22 -21.71
N THR A 421 3.16 1.52 -22.70
CA THR A 421 3.06 1.91 -24.10
C THR A 421 1.75 1.39 -24.68
N VAL A 422 0.88 2.29 -25.13
CA VAL A 422 -0.27 1.93 -25.95
C VAL A 422 0.24 1.66 -27.36
N THR A 423 -0.01 0.47 -27.87
CA THR A 423 0.38 0.09 -29.23
C THR A 423 -0.79 0.30 -30.16
N ASP A 424 -0.53 1.03 -31.25
CA ASP A 424 -1.43 1.20 -32.40
C ASP A 424 -1.97 -0.16 -32.85
N VAL A 425 -3.30 -0.24 -32.90
CA VAL A 425 -4.04 -1.29 -33.59
C VAL A 425 -4.79 -0.60 -34.71
N HIS A 426 -4.32 -0.74 -35.93
CA HIS A 426 -4.90 -0.10 -37.11
C HIS A 426 -6.42 0.16 -37.05
N GLU A 427 -6.78 1.43 -36.82
CA GLU A 427 -8.17 1.88 -36.71
C GLU A 427 -8.61 2.50 -38.04
N PHE A 428 -9.52 1.84 -38.76
CA PHE A 428 -10.04 2.42 -39.99
C PHE A 428 -11.06 3.52 -39.68
N VAL A 429 -10.72 4.78 -39.98
CA VAL A 429 -11.68 5.90 -40.03
C VAL A 429 -12.69 5.62 -41.14
N SER A 430 -13.94 5.31 -40.80
CA SER A 430 -15.00 5.03 -41.79
C SER A 430 -15.07 6.15 -42.84
N GLY A 431 -14.84 5.81 -44.10
CA GLY A 431 -14.89 6.75 -45.23
C GLY A 431 -16.18 6.58 -46.03
N GLU A 432 -16.63 7.65 -46.67
CA GLU A 432 -17.77 7.62 -47.59
C GLU A 432 -17.29 7.68 -49.05
N PHE A 433 -17.74 6.73 -49.86
CA PHE A 433 -17.37 6.62 -51.28
C PHE A 433 -18.64 6.55 -52.12
N SER A 434 -18.68 7.25 -53.26
CA SER A 434 -19.87 7.29 -54.12
C SER A 434 -19.63 6.64 -55.47
N PHE A 435 -20.57 5.80 -55.90
CA PHE A 435 -20.57 5.17 -57.22
C PHE A 435 -22.01 4.92 -57.69
N GLY A 436 -22.31 5.22 -58.96
CA GLY A 436 -23.63 4.98 -59.55
C GLY A 436 -24.78 5.72 -58.83
N GLY A 437 -24.50 6.88 -58.21
CA GLY A 437 -25.47 7.65 -57.43
C GLY A 437 -25.75 7.10 -56.02
N VAL A 438 -24.99 6.10 -55.57
CA VAL A 438 -25.11 5.50 -54.22
C VAL A 438 -23.85 5.81 -53.43
N THR A 439 -24.02 6.19 -52.15
CA THR A 439 -22.93 6.39 -51.19
C THR A 439 -22.77 5.15 -50.31
N TYR A 440 -21.54 4.64 -50.26
CA TYR A 440 -21.11 3.47 -49.51
C TYR A 440 -20.25 3.90 -48.33
N LYS A 441 -20.33 3.13 -47.26
CA LYS A 441 -19.36 3.22 -46.15
C LYS A 441 -18.37 2.08 -46.26
N THR A 442 -17.33 2.14 -45.47
CA THR A 442 -16.35 1.07 -45.36
C THR A 442 -16.57 0.22 -44.12
N VAL A 443 -16.14 -1.04 -44.19
CA VAL A 443 -16.08 -1.97 -43.05
C VAL A 443 -14.72 -2.67 -43.06
N HIS A 444 -14.10 -2.75 -41.89
CA HIS A 444 -12.82 -3.42 -41.72
C HIS A 444 -13.03 -4.91 -41.45
N SER A 445 -12.24 -5.76 -42.11
CA SER A 445 -12.19 -7.18 -41.77
C SER A 445 -11.44 -7.36 -40.45
N PRO A 446 -12.07 -7.94 -39.41
CA PRO A 446 -11.37 -8.28 -38.18
C PRO A 446 -10.39 -9.45 -38.37
N ASN A 447 -10.36 -10.08 -39.56
CA ASN A 447 -9.65 -11.33 -39.79
C ASN A 447 -8.51 -11.21 -40.82
N THR A 448 -8.58 -10.24 -41.75
CA THR A 448 -7.60 -10.11 -42.85
C THR A 448 -6.92 -8.75 -42.92
N ASN A 449 -7.31 -7.79 -42.05
CA ASN A 449 -6.90 -6.39 -42.12
C ASN A 449 -7.12 -5.79 -43.52
N ARG A 450 -8.26 -6.11 -44.15
CA ARG A 450 -8.69 -5.54 -45.42
C ARG A 450 -9.93 -4.70 -45.23
N VAL A 451 -10.04 -3.62 -45.98
CA VAL A 451 -11.22 -2.76 -45.99
C VAL A 451 -12.15 -3.14 -47.14
N TRP A 452 -13.43 -3.25 -46.84
CA TRP A 452 -14.49 -3.57 -47.80
C TRP A 452 -15.51 -2.45 -47.84
N LEU A 453 -16.23 -2.32 -48.97
CA LEU A 453 -17.48 -1.54 -48.94
C LEU A 453 -18.52 -2.27 -48.07
N ASP A 454 -19.39 -1.52 -47.40
CA ASP A 454 -20.35 -1.99 -46.40
C ASP A 454 -21.56 -2.76 -46.98
N ARG A 455 -21.74 -2.74 -48.30
CA ARG A 455 -22.84 -3.43 -49.02
C ARG A 455 -22.45 -3.77 -50.47
N ASN A 456 -23.28 -4.57 -51.15
CA ASN A 456 -23.12 -4.87 -52.58
C ASN A 456 -23.24 -3.59 -53.43
N LEU A 457 -22.54 -3.51 -54.56
CA LEU A 457 -22.69 -2.38 -55.48
C LEU A 457 -24.14 -2.26 -55.98
N GLY A 458 -24.65 -1.02 -56.01
CA GLY A 458 -26.03 -0.66 -56.33
C GLY A 458 -27.01 -0.73 -55.14
N ALA A 459 -26.58 -1.20 -53.97
CA ALA A 459 -27.48 -1.41 -52.83
C ALA A 459 -27.76 -0.12 -52.05
N SER A 460 -29.03 0.14 -51.74
CA SER A 460 -29.46 1.33 -51.01
C SER A 460 -29.22 1.27 -49.49
N GLN A 461 -29.06 0.08 -48.92
CA GLN A 461 -28.77 -0.11 -47.49
C GLN A 461 -27.91 -1.36 -47.22
N VAL A 462 -27.23 -1.40 -46.08
CA VAL A 462 -26.64 -2.63 -45.53
C VAL A 462 -27.76 -3.61 -45.18
N ALA A 463 -27.54 -4.90 -45.43
CA ALA A 463 -28.54 -5.93 -45.23
C ALA A 463 -29.04 -5.98 -43.77
N LYS A 464 -30.37 -5.94 -43.61
CA LYS A 464 -31.05 -6.16 -42.33
C LYS A 464 -31.52 -7.60 -42.14
N SER A 465 -31.62 -8.35 -43.23
CA SER A 465 -31.90 -9.79 -43.26
C SER A 465 -31.31 -10.38 -44.54
N ARG A 466 -31.20 -11.71 -44.62
CA ARG A 466 -30.77 -12.41 -45.84
C ARG A 466 -31.60 -12.05 -47.08
N SER A 467 -32.91 -11.81 -46.89
CA SER A 467 -33.86 -11.54 -47.98
C SER A 467 -34.19 -10.05 -48.14
N ASP A 468 -33.33 -9.17 -47.63
CA ASP A 468 -33.55 -7.72 -47.67
C ASP A 468 -33.29 -7.15 -49.08
N GLN A 469 -34.37 -7.01 -49.86
CA GLN A 469 -34.32 -6.55 -51.25
C GLN A 469 -33.57 -5.22 -51.44
N LYS A 470 -33.60 -4.32 -50.45
CA LYS A 470 -32.91 -3.02 -50.53
C LYS A 470 -31.39 -3.13 -50.44
N SER A 471 -30.88 -4.27 -49.96
CA SER A 471 -29.45 -4.56 -49.81
C SER A 471 -28.86 -5.39 -50.94
N TYR A 472 -29.70 -5.90 -51.84
CA TYR A 472 -29.27 -6.83 -52.88
C TYR A 472 -28.30 -6.21 -53.88
N GLY A 473 -28.45 -4.92 -54.17
CA GLY A 473 -27.65 -4.22 -55.18
C GLY A 473 -27.97 -4.64 -56.60
N ASP A 474 -27.14 -4.24 -57.54
CA ASP A 474 -27.26 -4.51 -58.98
C ASP A 474 -26.61 -5.87 -59.36
N LEU A 475 -26.86 -6.33 -60.59
CA LEU A 475 -26.42 -7.63 -61.09
C LEU A 475 -25.63 -7.49 -62.41
N TYR A 476 -24.30 -7.54 -62.30
CA TYR A 476 -23.38 -7.19 -63.36
C TYR A 476 -22.98 -8.41 -64.20
N GLN A 477 -22.86 -8.22 -65.52
CA GLN A 477 -22.19 -9.18 -66.40
C GLN A 477 -20.68 -9.06 -66.23
N TRP A 478 -19.98 -10.19 -66.23
CA TRP A 478 -18.58 -10.25 -65.82
C TRP A 478 -17.68 -9.40 -66.71
N GLY A 479 -16.84 -8.58 -66.09
CA GLY A 479 -15.90 -7.70 -66.77
C GLY A 479 -16.55 -6.52 -67.53
N ARG A 480 -17.86 -6.30 -67.43
CA ARG A 480 -18.56 -5.21 -68.10
C ARG A 480 -18.49 -3.90 -67.30
N ALA A 481 -18.43 -2.78 -68.00
CA ALA A 481 -18.48 -1.44 -67.40
C ALA A 481 -19.91 -1.09 -66.94
N TYR A 482 -20.02 -0.04 -66.11
CA TYR A 482 -21.30 0.52 -65.67
C TYR A 482 -21.99 1.25 -66.83
N ASP A 483 -23.00 0.62 -67.42
CA ASP A 483 -23.71 1.14 -68.59
C ASP A 483 -25.23 0.95 -68.53
N GLN A 484 -25.76 0.63 -67.33
CA GLN A 484 -27.16 0.35 -67.00
C GLN A 484 -27.62 -1.09 -67.28
N HIS A 485 -26.79 -1.96 -67.85
CA HIS A 485 -27.14 -3.38 -68.00
C HIS A 485 -27.37 -4.06 -66.65
N GLU A 486 -26.65 -3.61 -65.61
CA GLU A 486 -26.62 -4.22 -64.28
C GLU A 486 -27.94 -4.08 -63.53
N LYS A 487 -28.77 -3.11 -63.92
CA LYS A 487 -30.06 -2.88 -63.27
C LYS A 487 -30.91 -4.12 -63.43
N ARG A 488 -31.50 -4.56 -62.31
CA ARG A 488 -32.39 -5.73 -62.25
C ARG A 488 -33.59 -5.63 -63.21
N THR A 489 -33.91 -4.42 -63.67
CA THR A 489 -35.02 -4.09 -64.57
C THR A 489 -34.58 -3.69 -65.98
N SER A 490 -33.29 -3.75 -66.33
CA SER A 490 -32.82 -3.35 -67.67
C SER A 490 -33.38 -4.29 -68.75
N GLY A 491 -33.51 -3.79 -69.98
CA GLY A 491 -33.91 -4.62 -71.13
C GLY A 491 -32.89 -5.71 -71.45
N THR A 492 -33.26 -6.66 -72.30
CA THR A 492 -32.38 -7.74 -72.77
C THR A 492 -32.08 -7.64 -74.26
N SER A 493 -30.96 -8.23 -74.70
CA SER A 493 -30.59 -8.37 -76.11
C SER A 493 -29.83 -9.67 -76.33
N SER A 494 -30.00 -10.32 -77.49
CA SER A 494 -29.21 -11.48 -77.88
C SER A 494 -28.00 -11.13 -78.77
N THR A 495 -27.71 -9.84 -78.98
CA THR A 495 -26.59 -9.38 -79.80
C THR A 495 -25.38 -9.07 -78.93
N GLN A 496 -24.31 -9.88 -79.03
CA GLN A 496 -23.04 -9.60 -78.34
C GLN A 496 -22.37 -8.35 -78.89
N PHE A 497 -21.67 -7.63 -78.01
CA PHE A 497 -20.78 -6.54 -78.41
C PHE A 497 -19.47 -7.08 -79.00
N THR A 498 -18.92 -6.42 -80.01
CA THR A 498 -17.66 -6.83 -80.65
C THR A 498 -16.41 -6.14 -80.10
N SER A 499 -16.57 -5.20 -79.18
CA SER A 499 -15.51 -4.45 -78.51
C SER A 499 -15.89 -4.17 -77.05
N LEU A 500 -14.88 -4.00 -76.19
CA LEU A 500 -15.06 -3.61 -74.79
C LEU A 500 -15.43 -2.13 -74.60
N GLU A 501 -15.20 -1.29 -75.61
CA GLU A 501 -15.41 0.17 -75.53
C GLU A 501 -16.80 0.61 -76.03
N ASN A 502 -17.47 -0.23 -76.83
CA ASN A 502 -18.69 0.13 -77.56
C ASN A 502 -19.95 -0.47 -76.92
N THR A 503 -20.08 -0.43 -75.59
CA THR A 503 -21.23 -1.05 -74.89
C THR A 503 -22.51 -0.19 -74.87
N GLY A 504 -22.48 0.98 -75.51
CA GLY A 504 -23.57 1.95 -75.56
C GLY A 504 -23.60 2.82 -74.30
N VAL A 505 -23.41 4.13 -74.45
CA VAL A 505 -23.51 5.07 -73.32
C VAL A 505 -24.91 5.02 -72.68
N ASN A 506 -24.97 4.69 -71.39
CA ASN A 506 -26.12 4.84 -70.48
C ASN A 506 -27.48 4.22 -70.90
N ASN A 507 -27.48 3.07 -71.59
CA ASN A 507 -28.67 2.20 -71.69
C ASN A 507 -28.37 0.80 -72.26
N GLY A 508 -27.22 0.22 -71.91
CA GLY A 508 -26.80 -1.08 -72.42
C GLY A 508 -27.78 -2.19 -72.01
N PRO A 509 -28.32 -3.01 -72.95
CA PRO A 509 -29.16 -4.15 -72.59
C PRO A 509 -28.32 -5.23 -71.91
N PHE A 510 -28.95 -6.03 -71.06
CA PHE A 510 -28.37 -7.24 -70.52
C PHE A 510 -28.31 -8.32 -71.61
N ILE A 511 -27.10 -8.82 -71.91
CA ILE A 511 -26.93 -9.74 -73.03
C ILE A 511 -27.32 -11.17 -72.62
N ILE A 512 -28.18 -11.81 -73.41
CA ILE A 512 -28.69 -13.16 -73.21
C ILE A 512 -28.34 -14.08 -74.38
N GLY A 513 -28.41 -15.39 -74.16
CA GLY A 513 -28.25 -16.41 -75.22
C GLY A 513 -26.81 -16.77 -75.59
N HIS A 514 -25.82 -16.20 -74.90
CA HIS A 514 -24.39 -16.44 -75.13
C HIS A 514 -23.66 -16.67 -73.82
N SER A 515 -22.51 -17.37 -73.83
CA SER A 515 -21.69 -17.56 -72.63
C SER A 515 -21.00 -16.28 -72.13
N ASP A 516 -20.84 -15.28 -73.00
CA ASP A 516 -20.28 -13.96 -72.66
C ASP A 516 -21.14 -12.85 -73.29
N TRP A 517 -21.06 -11.62 -72.77
CA TRP A 517 -21.79 -10.46 -73.31
C TRP A 517 -21.08 -9.84 -74.52
N THR A 518 -19.82 -10.21 -74.76
CA THR A 518 -18.98 -9.73 -75.85
C THR A 518 -18.20 -10.86 -76.51
N SER A 519 -17.86 -10.70 -77.78
CA SER A 519 -16.91 -11.56 -78.49
C SER A 519 -15.45 -11.12 -78.31
N ALA A 520 -15.19 -9.97 -77.67
CA ALA A 520 -13.84 -9.47 -77.40
C ALA A 520 -13.27 -10.06 -76.10
N ASP A 521 -11.94 -10.10 -76.00
CA ASP A 521 -11.21 -10.53 -74.79
C ASP A 521 -11.71 -11.88 -74.24
N SER A 522 -11.78 -12.91 -75.08
CA SER A 522 -12.27 -14.24 -74.69
C SER A 522 -11.44 -14.84 -73.53
N ALA A 523 -10.14 -14.53 -73.46
CA ALA A 523 -9.28 -14.91 -72.34
C ALA A 523 -9.63 -14.18 -71.03
N GLY A 524 -10.27 -13.00 -71.10
CA GLY A 524 -10.67 -12.20 -69.94
C GLY A 524 -9.53 -11.38 -69.32
N LYS A 525 -8.37 -11.28 -69.98
CA LYS A 525 -7.16 -10.66 -69.39
C LYS A 525 -7.31 -9.15 -69.24
N GLU A 526 -7.92 -8.48 -70.22
CA GLU A 526 -8.12 -7.04 -70.17
C GLU A 526 -9.19 -6.67 -69.14
N ARG A 527 -10.27 -7.48 -69.07
CA ARG A 527 -11.33 -7.31 -68.07
C ARG A 527 -10.86 -7.59 -66.65
N GLU A 528 -10.03 -8.63 -66.44
CA GLU A 528 -9.39 -8.90 -65.15
C GLU A 528 -8.56 -7.70 -64.68
N LYS A 529 -7.76 -7.13 -65.59
CA LYS A 529 -6.92 -5.96 -65.32
C LYS A 529 -7.77 -4.73 -65.00
N SER A 530 -8.85 -4.50 -65.75
CA SER A 530 -9.78 -3.39 -65.55
C SER A 530 -10.47 -3.46 -64.18
N TRP A 531 -11.05 -4.61 -63.85
CA TRP A 531 -11.73 -4.86 -62.57
C TRP A 531 -10.78 -4.91 -61.36
N GLY A 532 -9.48 -5.14 -61.59
CA GLY A 532 -8.44 -5.09 -60.57
C GLY A 532 -7.82 -3.72 -60.31
N LYS A 533 -8.13 -2.70 -61.13
CA LYS A 533 -7.56 -1.36 -60.99
C LYS A 533 -8.35 -0.52 -59.96
N PRO A 534 -7.69 0.33 -59.15
CA PRO A 534 -8.38 1.24 -58.23
C PRO A 534 -9.25 2.22 -59.01
N GLY A 535 -10.53 2.36 -58.64
CA GLY A 535 -11.47 3.18 -59.41
C GLY A 535 -11.75 2.65 -60.81
N GLY A 536 -11.23 1.46 -61.14
CA GLY A 536 -11.38 0.81 -62.43
C GLY A 536 -12.60 -0.11 -62.47
N GLY A 537 -13.21 -0.19 -63.65
CA GLY A 537 -14.35 -1.07 -63.91
C GLY A 537 -15.66 -0.56 -63.28
N LEU A 538 -15.82 -0.77 -61.96
CA LEU A 538 -17.09 -0.58 -61.23
C LEU A 538 -16.93 -0.14 -59.76
N CYS A 539 -15.79 -0.39 -59.11
CA CYS A 539 -15.60 -0.01 -57.71
C CYS A 539 -15.08 1.44 -57.64
N PRO A 540 -15.56 2.30 -56.71
CA PRO A 540 -15.01 3.63 -56.51
C PRO A 540 -13.55 3.53 -56.03
N ALA A 541 -12.69 4.46 -56.42
CA ALA A 541 -11.32 4.50 -55.88
C ALA A 541 -11.37 4.71 -54.35
N PRO A 542 -10.53 4.01 -53.56
CA PRO A 542 -9.43 3.12 -53.96
C PRO A 542 -9.79 1.62 -54.00
N PHE A 543 -11.06 1.28 -54.17
CA PHE A 543 -11.52 -0.10 -54.18
C PHE A 543 -11.40 -0.73 -55.57
N LYS A 544 -11.35 -2.06 -55.57
CA LYS A 544 -11.36 -2.95 -56.74
C LYS A 544 -12.29 -4.14 -56.49
N ILE A 545 -12.55 -4.92 -57.53
CA ILE A 545 -13.24 -6.21 -57.39
C ILE A 545 -12.19 -7.25 -56.94
N PRO A 546 -12.46 -8.05 -55.90
CA PRO A 546 -11.49 -9.00 -55.38
C PRO A 546 -11.15 -10.08 -56.41
N SER A 547 -9.88 -10.53 -56.43
CA SER A 547 -9.54 -11.79 -57.09
C SER A 547 -10.20 -12.97 -56.37
N MET A 548 -10.20 -14.15 -57.00
CA MET A 548 -10.63 -15.38 -56.35
C MET A 548 -9.86 -15.62 -55.04
N GLU A 549 -8.55 -15.41 -55.04
CA GLU A 549 -7.74 -15.65 -53.84
C GLU A 549 -7.99 -14.61 -52.74
N GLU A 550 -8.19 -13.33 -53.09
CA GLU A 550 -8.54 -12.30 -52.10
C GLU A 550 -9.89 -12.57 -51.45
N LEU A 551 -10.90 -12.93 -52.25
CA LEU A 551 -12.23 -13.25 -51.72
C LEU A 551 -12.18 -14.55 -50.90
N LYS A 552 -11.45 -15.57 -51.36
CA LYS A 552 -11.31 -16.86 -50.66
C LYS A 552 -10.61 -16.71 -49.31
N ALA A 553 -9.55 -15.90 -49.24
CA ALA A 553 -8.86 -15.60 -47.99
C ALA A 553 -9.84 -14.99 -46.97
N GLU A 554 -10.63 -14.01 -47.39
CA GLU A 554 -11.62 -13.36 -46.52
C GLU A 554 -12.73 -14.31 -46.04
N MET A 555 -13.33 -15.06 -46.97
CA MET A 555 -14.43 -16.00 -46.64
C MET A 555 -13.94 -17.09 -45.67
N THR A 556 -12.71 -17.56 -45.85
CA THR A 556 -12.09 -18.57 -44.98
C THR A 556 -11.78 -18.00 -43.60
N ALA A 557 -11.12 -16.84 -43.54
CA ALA A 557 -10.74 -16.18 -42.29
C ALA A 557 -11.97 -15.77 -41.45
N THR A 558 -13.08 -15.42 -42.12
CA THR A 558 -14.36 -15.05 -41.49
C THR A 558 -15.27 -16.26 -41.22
N ASN A 559 -14.83 -17.49 -41.56
CA ASN A 559 -15.60 -18.72 -41.39
C ASN A 559 -17.00 -18.69 -42.05
N ILE A 560 -17.08 -18.14 -43.25
CA ILE A 560 -18.32 -18.10 -44.04
C ILE A 560 -18.52 -19.46 -44.71
N THR A 561 -19.45 -20.24 -44.17
CA THR A 561 -19.72 -21.64 -44.54
C THR A 561 -21.07 -21.85 -45.25
N ASN A 562 -21.98 -20.89 -45.19
CA ASN A 562 -23.30 -20.92 -45.85
C ASN A 562 -23.90 -19.50 -45.88
N ALA A 563 -25.10 -19.35 -46.44
CA ALA A 563 -25.79 -18.06 -46.56
C ALA A 563 -26.13 -17.42 -45.20
N ALA A 564 -26.33 -18.22 -44.14
CA ALA A 564 -26.59 -17.68 -42.80
C ALA A 564 -25.34 -17.05 -42.20
N THR A 565 -24.19 -17.75 -42.27
CA THR A 565 -22.91 -17.23 -41.78
C THR A 565 -22.39 -16.06 -42.63
N ALA A 566 -22.69 -16.03 -43.93
CA ALA A 566 -22.42 -14.87 -44.78
C ALA A 566 -23.17 -13.61 -44.31
N PHE A 567 -24.44 -13.73 -43.91
CA PHE A 567 -25.23 -12.61 -43.40
C PHE A 567 -24.84 -12.20 -41.97
N SER A 568 -24.52 -13.15 -41.09
CA SER A 568 -24.11 -12.84 -39.72
C SER A 568 -22.67 -12.34 -39.59
N SER A 569 -21.86 -12.43 -40.66
CA SER A 569 -20.51 -11.90 -40.72
C SER A 569 -20.47 -10.36 -40.69
N PHE A 570 -19.28 -9.79 -40.51
CA PHE A 570 -19.07 -8.33 -40.58
C PHE A 570 -19.49 -7.73 -41.95
N LEU A 571 -19.47 -8.53 -43.02
CA LEU A 571 -19.84 -8.09 -44.39
C LEU A 571 -21.36 -8.03 -44.62
N LYS A 572 -22.17 -8.69 -43.77
CA LYS A 572 -23.63 -8.76 -43.89
C LYS A 572 -24.12 -9.06 -45.30
N ILE A 573 -23.61 -10.13 -45.93
CA ILE A 573 -23.87 -10.40 -47.35
C ILE A 573 -25.28 -10.98 -47.53
N PRO A 574 -26.17 -10.34 -48.31
CA PRO A 574 -27.53 -10.83 -48.53
C PRO A 574 -27.59 -11.92 -49.60
N SER A 575 -28.67 -12.71 -49.59
CA SER A 575 -29.03 -13.69 -50.61
C SER A 575 -29.65 -12.99 -51.83
N ALA A 576 -28.83 -12.18 -52.53
CA ALA A 576 -29.26 -11.27 -53.60
C ALA A 576 -29.62 -11.97 -54.92
N GLY A 577 -29.25 -13.24 -55.04
CA GLY A 577 -29.51 -14.07 -56.20
C GLY A 577 -28.77 -13.65 -57.46
N TYR A 578 -29.35 -13.92 -58.63
CA TYR A 578 -28.70 -13.73 -59.93
C TYR A 578 -29.68 -13.40 -61.06
N ARG A 579 -29.14 -12.96 -62.19
CA ARG A 579 -29.87 -12.76 -63.44
C ARG A 579 -29.42 -13.78 -64.48
N ALA A 580 -30.37 -14.56 -64.99
CA ALA A 580 -30.09 -15.71 -65.85
C ALA A 580 -29.64 -15.27 -67.25
N MET A 581 -28.58 -15.88 -67.78
CA MET A 581 -28.10 -15.60 -69.14
C MET A 581 -29.04 -16.07 -70.26
N SER A 582 -29.94 -17.02 -69.99
CA SER A 582 -30.82 -17.59 -71.03
C SER A 582 -32.05 -16.74 -71.30
N SER A 583 -32.60 -16.12 -70.25
CA SER A 583 -33.88 -15.40 -70.29
C SER A 583 -33.80 -13.96 -69.80
N GLY A 584 -32.74 -13.60 -69.08
CA GLY A 584 -32.63 -12.32 -68.38
C GLY A 584 -33.54 -12.20 -67.15
N VAL A 585 -34.16 -13.29 -66.70
CA VAL A 585 -34.99 -13.31 -65.49
C VAL A 585 -34.12 -13.16 -64.24
N VAL A 586 -34.58 -12.35 -63.28
CA VAL A 586 -33.93 -12.16 -61.98
C VAL A 586 -34.51 -13.15 -60.97
N HIS A 587 -33.66 -13.95 -60.34
CA HIS A 587 -34.00 -14.89 -59.28
C HIS A 587 -33.53 -14.31 -57.93
N THR A 588 -34.44 -14.08 -56.99
CA THR A 588 -34.18 -13.34 -55.72
C THR A 588 -34.25 -14.16 -54.43
N ASN A 589 -34.67 -15.44 -54.50
CA ASN A 589 -34.69 -16.37 -53.37
C ASN A 589 -33.48 -17.32 -53.38
N SER A 590 -32.46 -16.96 -54.15
CA SER A 590 -31.28 -17.78 -54.40
C SER A 590 -30.12 -17.37 -53.48
N SER A 591 -29.17 -18.29 -53.35
CA SER A 591 -27.89 -18.19 -52.65
C SER A 591 -27.20 -16.83 -52.75
N VAL A 592 -26.27 -16.57 -51.82
CA VAL A 592 -25.27 -15.51 -52.00
C VAL A 592 -24.45 -15.84 -53.24
N LEU A 593 -24.32 -14.90 -54.18
CA LEU A 593 -23.60 -15.07 -55.45
C LEU A 593 -22.79 -13.80 -55.73
N LEU A 594 -21.46 -13.90 -55.67
CA LEU A 594 -20.55 -12.77 -55.86
C LEU A 594 -19.54 -13.05 -56.97
N TRP A 595 -19.41 -12.11 -57.91
CA TRP A 595 -18.33 -12.16 -58.88
C TRP A 595 -16.96 -11.92 -58.23
N THR A 596 -15.95 -12.62 -58.74
CA THR A 596 -14.53 -12.26 -58.59
C THR A 596 -14.03 -11.65 -59.91
N ARG A 597 -12.89 -10.96 -59.89
CA ARG A 597 -12.24 -10.50 -61.13
C ARG A 597 -11.45 -11.59 -61.86
N SER A 598 -11.40 -12.83 -61.36
CA SER A 598 -10.54 -13.87 -61.89
C SER A 598 -11.21 -14.62 -63.06
N PRO A 599 -10.68 -14.56 -64.28
CA PRO A 599 -11.18 -15.33 -65.42
C PRO A 599 -10.73 -16.79 -65.32
N VAL A 600 -11.41 -17.68 -66.04
CA VAL A 600 -10.86 -18.99 -66.38
C VAL A 600 -9.88 -18.81 -67.56
N PRO A 601 -8.55 -19.05 -67.39
CA PRO A 601 -7.54 -18.64 -68.38
C PRO A 601 -7.56 -19.43 -69.70
N THR A 602 -8.09 -20.66 -69.68
CA THR A 602 -8.20 -21.56 -70.83
C THR A 602 -9.64 -22.08 -70.95
N PRO A 603 -10.57 -21.24 -71.43
CA PRO A 603 -11.95 -21.67 -71.61
C PRO A 603 -12.01 -22.82 -72.62
N SER A 604 -12.79 -23.86 -72.32
CA SER A 604 -13.11 -24.88 -73.33
C SER A 604 -13.94 -24.22 -74.43
N ALA A 605 -13.79 -24.63 -75.69
CA ALA A 605 -14.48 -24.00 -76.81
C ALA A 605 -16.01 -23.98 -76.58
N GLY A 606 -16.58 -22.79 -76.34
CA GLY A 606 -18.01 -22.57 -76.04
C GLY A 606 -18.31 -22.06 -74.63
N ASP A 607 -17.47 -22.40 -73.64
CA ASP A 607 -17.70 -22.12 -72.22
C ASP A 607 -16.75 -21.02 -71.71
N ILE A 608 -17.11 -19.76 -71.98
CA ILE A 608 -16.35 -18.60 -71.53
C ILE A 608 -16.79 -18.23 -70.10
N GLU A 609 -16.06 -18.74 -69.12
CA GLU A 609 -16.41 -18.64 -67.70
C GLU A 609 -15.49 -17.71 -66.89
N ALA A 610 -15.97 -17.33 -65.70
CA ALA A 610 -15.20 -16.65 -64.67
C ALA A 610 -15.51 -17.21 -63.27
N HIS A 611 -14.62 -16.99 -62.32
CA HIS A 611 -14.77 -17.48 -60.96
C HIS A 611 -15.76 -16.62 -60.16
N TYR A 612 -16.64 -17.29 -59.41
CA TYR A 612 -17.58 -16.66 -58.49
C TYR A 612 -17.64 -17.42 -57.17
N PHE A 613 -18.09 -16.72 -56.13
CA PHE A 613 -18.39 -17.29 -54.83
C PHE A 613 -19.88 -17.59 -54.71
N ILE A 614 -20.23 -18.77 -54.18
CA ILE A 614 -21.60 -19.12 -53.82
C ILE A 614 -21.70 -19.48 -52.34
N ALA A 615 -22.76 -19.03 -51.67
CA ALA A 615 -23.17 -19.59 -50.39
C ALA A 615 -24.67 -19.92 -50.42
N SER A 616 -24.98 -21.22 -50.43
CA SER A 616 -26.33 -21.77 -50.34
C SER A 616 -26.79 -21.86 -48.87
N ASN A 617 -27.97 -22.43 -48.63
CA ASN A 617 -28.41 -22.70 -47.25
C ASN A 617 -27.51 -23.70 -46.51
N THR A 618 -26.77 -24.55 -47.21
CA THR A 618 -26.03 -25.68 -46.60
C THR A 618 -24.52 -25.60 -46.77
N ALA A 619 -24.01 -24.87 -47.76
CA ALA A 619 -22.58 -24.83 -48.06
C ALA A 619 -22.16 -23.51 -48.72
N ALA A 620 -20.85 -23.23 -48.68
CA ALA A 620 -20.21 -22.15 -49.39
C ALA A 620 -18.97 -22.67 -50.13
N SER A 621 -18.76 -22.19 -51.37
CA SER A 621 -17.71 -22.68 -52.26
C SER A 621 -17.43 -21.69 -53.39
N PHE A 622 -16.34 -21.94 -54.13
CA PHE A 622 -16.01 -21.22 -55.35
C PHE A 622 -16.21 -22.12 -56.55
N HIS A 623 -16.84 -21.60 -57.59
CA HIS A 623 -17.09 -22.30 -58.85
C HIS A 623 -16.86 -21.37 -60.04
N THR A 624 -17.07 -21.87 -61.25
CA THR A 624 -17.04 -21.10 -62.49
C THR A 624 -18.44 -21.00 -63.08
N MET A 625 -18.72 -19.89 -63.76
CA MET A 625 -19.99 -19.63 -64.42
C MET A 625 -19.77 -18.74 -65.64
N ASN A 626 -20.60 -18.92 -66.66
CA ASN A 626 -20.62 -18.09 -67.87
C ASN A 626 -20.68 -16.59 -67.53
N ARG A 627 -19.84 -15.81 -68.20
CA ARG A 627 -19.63 -14.37 -67.97
C ARG A 627 -20.87 -13.51 -68.26
N SER A 628 -21.83 -14.04 -69.01
CA SER A 628 -23.11 -13.37 -69.29
C SER A 628 -24.13 -13.43 -68.15
N PHE A 629 -23.90 -14.22 -67.09
CA PHE A 629 -24.75 -14.16 -65.90
C PHE A 629 -24.58 -12.82 -65.16
N GLY A 630 -25.67 -12.34 -64.57
CA GLY A 630 -25.67 -11.14 -63.73
C GLY A 630 -25.53 -11.52 -62.27
N LEU A 631 -24.37 -11.25 -61.65
CA LEU A 631 -24.14 -11.50 -60.22
C LEU A 631 -23.83 -10.19 -59.47
N SER A 632 -23.95 -10.23 -58.14
CA SER A 632 -23.60 -9.11 -57.29
C SER A 632 -22.09 -8.92 -57.21
N ILE A 633 -21.65 -7.70 -56.91
CA ILE A 633 -20.24 -7.34 -56.72
C ILE A 633 -20.05 -6.76 -55.32
N ARG A 634 -18.97 -7.18 -54.67
CA ARG A 634 -18.49 -6.63 -53.40
C ARG A 634 -17.05 -6.15 -53.57
N CYS A 635 -16.78 -4.91 -53.22
CA CYS A 635 -15.49 -4.27 -53.46
C CYS A 635 -14.57 -4.33 -52.24
N ILE A 636 -13.27 -4.51 -52.49
CA ILE A 636 -12.18 -4.59 -51.50
C ILE A 636 -11.13 -3.50 -51.79
N SER A 637 -10.47 -2.95 -50.77
CA SER A 637 -9.37 -1.99 -50.92
C SER A 637 -8.19 -2.63 -51.67
N ILE A 638 -7.46 -1.84 -52.44
CA ILE A 638 -6.35 -2.33 -53.28
C ILE A 638 -5.11 -2.79 -52.50
N ASN A 639 -4.91 -2.27 -51.27
CA ASN A 639 -3.90 -2.58 -50.22
C ASN A 639 -4.03 -1.47 -49.16
N ASP A 640 -4.08 -1.78 -47.86
CA ASP A 640 -4.06 -0.74 -46.81
C ASP A 640 -2.62 -0.18 -46.64
N PRO A 641 -2.41 1.10 -46.29
CA PRO A 641 -3.39 2.14 -45.98
C PRO A 641 -3.47 3.17 -47.13
N ILE A 642 -4.67 3.66 -47.45
CA ILE A 642 -4.76 5.03 -47.96
C ILE A 642 -5.22 5.90 -46.79
N PRO A 643 -4.32 6.64 -46.14
CA PRO A 643 -4.72 7.86 -45.46
C PRO A 643 -5.10 8.87 -46.55
N PRO A 644 -6.28 9.53 -46.49
CA PRO A 644 -6.50 10.74 -47.25
C PRO A 644 -6.09 11.95 -46.40
N SER A 645 -5.30 12.80 -47.04
CA SER A 645 -4.85 14.14 -46.68
C SER A 645 -5.74 14.95 -45.73
N ASP A 646 -5.04 15.57 -44.77
CA ASP A 646 -5.38 16.68 -43.85
C ASP A 646 -6.29 16.38 -42.65
#